data_AF-A0A815B9A3-F1
#
_entry.id   AF-A0A815B9A3-F1
#
_cell.length_a   1.000
_cell.length_b   1.000
_cell.length_c   1.000
_cell.angle_alpha   90.00
_cell.angle_beta   90.00
_cell.angle_gamma   90.00
#
_symmetry.space_group_name_H-M   'P 1'
#
loop_
_entity.id
_entity.type
_entity.pdbx_description
1 polymer ?
#
loop_
_entity_poly.entity_id
_entity_poly.type
_entity_poly.pdbx_seq_one_letter_code
_entity_poly.pdbx_strand_id
1 'polypeptide(L)'
;MNLTINCDMGESYGIWKMGNDNELMSHVHLINVACGFHAGDYNEMNKTIQLAKQHSHIKIGAHPGLPDLQGFGRREMKMNPDEIENLIVYQVGALQAFLNKEGLPLHHVKAHGSLYSMTAHDELKCDALCKAIQYFSKNRNDKEIRDNNEIKLIGLANTYHEICAKKFNIPFLAEFFADLEYNPEGKLIITRQHDPIDLNKVIKHVQLALNERKILANDNTTEIFNRFDTICIHSDTPNSVDVAETVNHLLKQWKETKQNQENTIKILVANRGEIAVRILQTCRRLNLKAVTIYTEPDEYSLHTLKSDESVFISDYMNTDEIFEICKKYHVNALHPGYGFLSENSQFVKRLEDEKITFIGPRSETIHSFGLKHYARDLAKKLNIPIIPGSTGLLPENNNEAFQLAKNDIERIGGYPILVKATGGGGGIGMQICHNDDDLLSAIEHCRKKASRYFDNGDIYIEKYYPNSRHIEVQIFGNGNGDIIHLGTRECSIQRRYQKIIEESPSPFFENSNQNILDELFHCAKKLAVSVNYNSVGTVEFLLVDNGPNDEDTGAFYFLEMNTRLQVEHGITELVTDIDLVEWMIELSLKDQKYEFNHLLQNSIIDFNNRIQYVYAPHGHAMEVRICAEDPLHDYMPSEGLITFLQWPDQYPWLRIDSWITTGTNITSNYDSLLAKVLVHGDNRDQAMKRMRTVLDQLIISGPITNLLLLKTIFQNEDFITGNTTTKLLDSITYTPDGIYVFRSGTETTIQDYPGRLDLRVYGIQPSGPMDQLSFQLANLIIGNKLHTECLEITHSGPKLLFYKSSTIAITGALFKVEVLLPDSK
;
A
#
# COMPACT_ATOMS: atom_id res chain seq x y z
N MET A 1 12.94 -19.86 -14.10
CA MET A 1 13.80 -20.16 -15.28
C MET A 1 15.03 -20.89 -14.78
N ASN A 2 15.32 -22.10 -15.24
CA ASN A 2 16.48 -22.88 -14.78
C ASN A 2 17.52 -22.99 -15.91
N LEU A 3 18.36 -21.96 -16.09
CA LEU A 3 19.57 -22.11 -16.91
C LEU A 3 20.47 -23.20 -16.30
N THR A 4 21.04 -24.03 -17.17
CA THR A 4 21.95 -25.13 -16.79
C THR A 4 23.31 -24.95 -17.45
N ILE A 5 24.36 -25.40 -16.77
CA ILE A 5 25.73 -25.37 -17.33
C ILE A 5 25.96 -26.69 -18.07
N ASN A 6 26.34 -26.60 -19.35
CA ASN A 6 26.77 -27.72 -20.18
C ASN A 6 28.29 -27.64 -20.43
N CYS A 7 28.95 -28.78 -20.64
CA CYS A 7 30.38 -28.80 -20.90
C CYS A 7 30.78 -29.84 -21.95
N ASP A 8 31.63 -29.42 -22.88
CA ASP A 8 32.24 -30.27 -23.89
C ASP A 8 33.41 -31.02 -23.26
N MET A 9 33.36 -32.37 -23.28
CA MET A 9 34.25 -33.25 -22.52
C MET A 9 34.66 -34.50 -23.31
N GLY A 10 35.70 -35.18 -22.84
CA GLY A 10 36.18 -36.42 -23.43
C GLY A 10 37.10 -36.22 -24.62
N GLU A 11 37.60 -34.98 -24.83
CA GLU A 11 38.44 -34.54 -25.95
C GLU A 11 39.87 -35.11 -25.96
N SER A 12 40.04 -36.36 -25.54
CA SER A 12 41.33 -37.06 -25.38
C SER A 12 41.45 -38.26 -26.35
N TYR A 13 42.67 -38.61 -26.76
CA TYR A 13 42.90 -39.70 -27.71
C TYR A 13 44.21 -40.46 -27.42
N GLY A 14 44.12 -41.73 -27.04
CA GLY A 14 45.27 -42.56 -26.69
C GLY A 14 46.09 -41.99 -25.53
N ILE A 15 47.36 -41.64 -25.80
CA ILE A 15 48.26 -41.01 -24.81
C ILE A 15 48.03 -39.50 -24.65
N TRP A 16 47.30 -38.87 -25.58
CA TRP A 16 47.00 -37.44 -25.50
C TRP A 16 45.87 -37.20 -24.51
N LYS A 17 46.17 -36.42 -23.48
CA LYS A 17 45.20 -35.96 -22.48
C LYS A 17 44.94 -34.47 -22.68
N MET A 18 43.67 -34.12 -22.79
CA MET A 18 43.18 -32.75 -22.90
C MET A 18 42.01 -32.53 -21.95
N GLY A 19 42.00 -31.34 -21.37
CA GLY A 19 40.93 -30.84 -20.51
C GLY A 19 40.93 -31.34 -19.07
N ASN A 20 40.13 -30.66 -18.25
CA ASN A 20 39.99 -30.90 -16.80
C ASN A 20 38.69 -31.65 -16.47
N ASP A 21 38.35 -32.67 -17.26
CA ASP A 21 37.05 -33.37 -17.21
C ASP A 21 36.65 -33.80 -15.79
N ASN A 22 37.58 -34.33 -14.98
CA ASN A 22 37.30 -34.80 -13.62
C ASN A 22 36.91 -33.67 -12.66
N GLU A 23 37.62 -32.55 -12.71
CA GLU A 23 37.39 -31.42 -11.82
C GLU A 23 36.09 -30.71 -12.17
N LEU A 24 35.75 -30.63 -13.47
CA LEU A 24 34.56 -29.96 -13.97
C LEU A 24 33.24 -30.69 -13.64
N MET A 25 33.24 -31.99 -13.36
CA MET A 25 32.01 -32.75 -13.05
C MET A 25 31.21 -32.16 -11.87
N SER A 26 31.88 -31.56 -10.89
CA SER A 26 31.22 -30.91 -9.75
C SER A 26 30.60 -29.55 -10.07
N HIS A 27 30.84 -29.02 -11.27
CA HIS A 27 30.47 -27.66 -11.67
C HIS A 27 29.46 -27.62 -12.84
N VAL A 28 29.06 -28.76 -13.39
CA VAL A 28 28.23 -28.84 -14.61
C VAL A 28 26.99 -29.69 -14.39
N HIS A 29 25.98 -29.50 -15.23
CA HIS A 29 24.70 -30.22 -15.16
C HIS A 29 24.53 -31.16 -16.36
N LEU A 30 25.09 -30.79 -17.50
CA LEU A 30 25.05 -31.53 -18.76
C LEU A 30 26.50 -31.72 -19.24
N ILE A 31 26.82 -32.90 -19.77
CA ILE A 31 28.09 -33.12 -20.45
C ILE A 31 27.86 -33.58 -21.89
N ASN A 32 28.69 -33.07 -22.80
CA ASN A 32 28.70 -33.44 -24.21
C ASN A 32 29.93 -34.32 -24.44
N VAL A 33 29.73 -35.63 -24.48
CA VAL A 33 30.84 -36.60 -24.58
C VAL A 33 31.25 -36.76 -26.03
N ALA A 34 32.49 -36.41 -26.34
CA ALA A 34 33.06 -36.55 -27.66
C ALA A 34 33.01 -38.00 -28.16
N CYS A 35 32.41 -38.20 -29.33
CA CYS A 35 31.99 -39.52 -29.78
C CYS A 35 32.94 -40.22 -30.76
N GLY A 36 34.07 -39.62 -31.16
CA GLY A 36 35.05 -40.30 -32.00
C GLY A 36 36.04 -39.42 -32.76
N PHE A 37 36.88 -40.11 -33.54
CA PHE A 37 37.92 -39.59 -34.42
C PHE A 37 39.01 -38.77 -33.72
N HIS A 38 38.87 -37.45 -33.73
CA HIS A 38 39.89 -36.51 -33.26
C HIS A 38 39.72 -36.15 -31.80
N ALA A 39 38.48 -36.09 -31.33
CA ALA A 39 38.16 -35.64 -29.99
C ALA A 39 37.77 -36.80 -29.06
N GLY A 40 38.00 -38.07 -29.41
CA GLY A 40 37.62 -39.16 -28.50
C GLY A 40 37.90 -40.53 -29.05
N ASP A 41 38.24 -41.47 -28.17
CA ASP A 41 38.30 -42.89 -28.47
C ASP A 41 37.36 -43.70 -27.55
N TYR A 42 37.23 -45.00 -27.81
CA TYR A 42 36.35 -45.88 -27.06
C TYR A 42 36.72 -45.99 -25.56
N ASN A 43 38.00 -45.83 -25.20
CA ASN A 43 38.43 -45.86 -23.81
C ASN A 43 38.04 -44.56 -23.10
N GLU A 44 38.32 -43.41 -23.73
CA GLU A 44 37.98 -42.11 -23.15
C GLU A 44 36.47 -41.92 -23.04
N MET A 45 35.70 -42.32 -24.06
CA MET A 45 34.24 -42.31 -24.01
C MET A 45 33.70 -43.12 -22.83
N ASN A 46 34.17 -44.36 -22.63
CA ASN A 46 33.76 -45.19 -21.50
C ASN A 46 34.22 -44.59 -20.16
N LYS A 47 35.42 -44.00 -20.10
CA LYS A 47 35.94 -43.33 -18.91
C LYS A 47 35.10 -42.12 -18.51
N THR A 48 34.75 -41.25 -19.46
CA THR A 48 33.91 -40.07 -19.21
C THR A 48 32.51 -40.47 -18.76
N ILE A 49 31.92 -41.54 -19.33
CA ILE A 49 30.65 -42.10 -18.85
C ILE A 49 30.77 -42.61 -17.41
N GLN A 50 31.80 -43.38 -17.11
CA GLN A 50 32.00 -43.93 -15.76
C GLN A 50 32.23 -42.84 -14.71
N LEU A 51 32.93 -41.77 -15.12
CA LEU A 51 33.09 -40.58 -14.30
C LEU A 51 31.74 -39.89 -14.06
N ALA A 52 30.96 -39.62 -15.11
CA ALA A 52 29.63 -39.03 -15.00
C ALA A 52 28.68 -39.85 -14.12
N LYS A 53 28.78 -41.18 -14.17
CA LYS A 53 27.99 -42.11 -13.33
C LYS A 53 28.21 -41.90 -11.83
N GLN A 54 29.38 -41.40 -11.42
CA GLN A 54 29.67 -41.07 -10.02
C GLN A 54 28.93 -39.81 -9.55
N HIS A 55 28.38 -39.03 -10.49
CA HIS A 55 27.68 -37.77 -10.25
C HIS A 55 26.23 -37.87 -10.73
N SER A 56 25.33 -38.35 -9.86
CA SER A 56 23.93 -38.66 -10.21
C SER A 56 23.09 -37.52 -10.77
N HIS A 57 23.54 -36.26 -10.65
CA HIS A 57 22.88 -35.08 -11.17
C HIS A 57 23.25 -34.74 -12.63
N ILE A 58 24.28 -35.38 -13.19
CA ILE A 58 24.78 -35.10 -14.54
C ILE A 58 23.97 -35.84 -15.59
N LYS A 59 23.56 -35.11 -16.62
CA LYS A 59 22.93 -35.71 -17.83
C LYS A 59 23.94 -35.79 -18.96
N ILE A 60 23.98 -36.96 -19.60
CA ILE A 60 24.98 -37.29 -20.61
C ILE A 60 24.38 -37.14 -22.01
N GLY A 61 25.09 -36.44 -22.89
CA GLY A 61 24.76 -36.31 -24.29
C GLY A 61 25.91 -36.65 -25.21
N ALA A 62 25.59 -36.85 -26.48
CA ALA A 62 26.55 -37.16 -27.53
C ALA A 62 27.12 -35.89 -28.14
N HIS A 63 28.43 -35.91 -28.39
CA HIS A 63 29.15 -34.83 -29.03
C HIS A 63 29.84 -35.31 -30.33
N PRO A 64 29.06 -35.60 -31.40
CA PRO A 64 29.58 -36.10 -32.66
C PRO A 64 30.34 -35.00 -33.42
N GLY A 65 31.49 -35.34 -34.00
CA GLY A 65 32.32 -34.41 -34.79
C GLY A 65 32.69 -34.94 -36.18
N LEU A 66 33.30 -34.09 -37.00
CA LEU A 66 33.83 -34.49 -38.31
C LEU A 66 35.04 -35.44 -38.16
N PRO A 67 35.32 -36.35 -39.11
CA PRO A 67 36.50 -37.20 -39.06
C PRO A 67 37.80 -36.45 -39.45
N ASP A 68 38.09 -35.35 -38.74
CA ASP A 68 39.19 -34.43 -39.03
C ASP A 68 40.32 -34.56 -38.00
N LEU A 69 41.12 -35.63 -38.13
CA LEU A 69 42.24 -35.89 -37.22
C LEU A 69 43.30 -34.77 -37.22
N GLN A 70 43.59 -34.16 -38.38
CA GLN A 70 44.67 -33.15 -38.49
C GLN A 70 44.24 -31.76 -38.03
N GLY A 71 42.97 -31.39 -38.23
CA GLY A 71 42.42 -30.11 -37.78
C GLY A 71 41.68 -30.20 -36.45
N PHE A 72 41.68 -31.38 -35.82
CA PHE A 72 40.98 -31.66 -34.57
C PHE A 72 39.49 -31.29 -34.64
N GLY A 73 38.82 -31.64 -35.75
CA GLY A 73 37.40 -31.33 -35.94
C GLY A 73 37.09 -29.88 -36.31
N ARG A 74 38.11 -29.01 -36.42
CA ARG A 74 37.96 -27.55 -36.64
C ARG A 74 38.09 -27.15 -38.11
N ARG A 75 38.19 -28.09 -39.06
CA ARG A 75 38.11 -27.82 -40.50
C ARG A 75 36.79 -28.30 -41.06
N GLU A 76 36.10 -27.41 -41.78
CA GLU A 76 34.95 -27.82 -42.58
C GLU A 76 35.35 -28.85 -43.63
N MET A 77 34.60 -29.95 -43.70
CA MET A 77 34.78 -31.01 -44.69
C MET A 77 33.63 -30.98 -45.69
N LYS A 78 33.93 -31.21 -46.96
CA LYS A 78 32.89 -31.37 -48.00
C LYS A 78 32.24 -32.74 -47.84
N MET A 79 31.16 -32.80 -47.07
CA MET A 79 30.33 -33.99 -46.88
C MET A 79 28.90 -33.69 -47.33
N ASN A 80 28.26 -34.64 -47.98
CA ASN A 80 26.85 -34.56 -48.31
C ASN A 80 25.96 -34.90 -47.08
N PRO A 81 24.66 -34.55 -47.10
CA PRO A 81 23.79 -34.77 -45.95
C PRO A 81 23.70 -36.24 -45.49
N ASP A 82 23.69 -37.20 -46.41
CA ASP A 82 23.59 -38.63 -46.07
C ASP A 82 24.88 -39.12 -45.39
N GLU A 83 26.04 -38.62 -45.80
CA GLU A 83 27.32 -38.90 -45.12
C GLU A 83 27.34 -38.34 -43.70
N ILE A 84 26.80 -37.12 -43.49
CA ILE A 84 26.70 -36.49 -42.17
C ILE A 84 25.74 -37.28 -41.28
N GLU A 85 24.57 -37.68 -41.79
CA GLU A 85 23.60 -38.49 -41.04
C GLU A 85 24.23 -39.81 -40.59
N ASN A 86 24.86 -40.55 -41.52
CA ASN A 86 25.51 -41.83 -41.21
C ASN A 86 26.66 -41.67 -40.21
N LEU A 87 27.45 -40.60 -40.33
CA LEU A 87 28.53 -40.27 -39.41
C LEU A 87 28.01 -40.03 -37.99
N ILE A 88 26.91 -39.29 -37.85
CA ILE A 88 26.29 -39.01 -36.55
C ILE A 88 25.66 -40.28 -35.98
N VAL A 89 24.96 -41.08 -36.79
CA VAL A 89 24.39 -42.37 -36.37
C VAL A 89 25.47 -43.30 -35.85
N TYR A 90 26.61 -43.40 -36.54
CA TYR A 90 27.75 -44.19 -36.09
C TYR A 90 28.29 -43.74 -34.72
N GLN A 91 28.54 -42.44 -34.57
CA GLN A 91 29.12 -41.87 -33.35
C GLN A 91 28.18 -41.91 -32.15
N VAL A 92 26.92 -41.49 -32.33
CA VAL A 92 25.91 -41.53 -31.28
C VAL A 92 25.59 -42.98 -30.91
N GLY A 93 25.58 -43.90 -31.88
CA GLY A 93 25.38 -45.32 -31.65
C GLY A 93 26.49 -45.95 -30.81
N ALA A 94 27.75 -45.55 -31.03
CA ALA A 94 28.88 -45.97 -30.21
C ALA A 94 28.70 -45.53 -28.75
N LEU A 95 28.38 -44.25 -28.52
CA LEU A 95 28.11 -43.74 -27.16
C LEU A 95 26.91 -44.45 -26.51
N GLN A 96 25.82 -44.61 -27.26
CA GLN A 96 24.62 -45.29 -26.78
C GLN A 96 24.92 -46.73 -26.32
N ALA A 97 25.82 -47.45 -27.00
CA ALA A 97 26.22 -48.79 -26.60
C ALA A 97 26.91 -48.81 -25.22
N PHE A 98 27.80 -47.85 -24.94
CA PHE A 98 28.44 -47.72 -23.62
C PHE A 98 27.46 -47.24 -22.55
N LEU A 99 26.56 -46.31 -22.87
CA LEU A 99 25.49 -45.88 -21.99
C LEU A 99 24.58 -47.05 -21.59
N ASN A 100 24.17 -47.88 -22.55
CA ASN A 100 23.39 -49.09 -22.31
C ASN A 100 24.13 -50.08 -21.41
N LYS A 101 25.43 -50.28 -21.64
CA LYS A 101 26.28 -51.14 -20.79
C LYS A 101 26.30 -50.64 -19.33
N GLU A 102 26.34 -49.33 -19.13
CA GLU A 102 26.38 -48.72 -17.79
C GLU A 102 25.00 -48.47 -17.17
N GLY A 103 23.91 -48.73 -17.92
CA GLY A 103 22.53 -48.55 -17.49
C GLY A 103 22.07 -47.08 -17.44
N LEU A 104 22.69 -46.22 -18.24
CA LEU A 104 22.45 -44.77 -18.28
C LEU A 104 21.73 -44.36 -19.58
N PRO A 105 20.86 -43.34 -19.56
CA PRO A 105 20.17 -42.89 -20.76
C PRO A 105 20.93 -41.78 -21.49
N LEU A 106 20.74 -41.71 -22.81
CA LEU A 106 21.16 -40.57 -23.63
C LEU A 106 20.13 -39.43 -23.50
N HIS A 107 20.57 -38.23 -23.15
CA HIS A 107 19.69 -37.09 -22.88
C HIS A 107 19.64 -36.06 -24.00
N HIS A 108 20.75 -35.86 -24.70
CA HIS A 108 20.87 -34.83 -25.72
C HIS A 108 21.96 -35.15 -26.75
N VAL A 109 21.95 -34.41 -27.85
CA VAL A 109 23.01 -34.40 -28.86
C VAL A 109 23.39 -32.95 -29.13
N LYS A 110 24.69 -32.69 -29.23
CA LYS A 110 25.28 -31.39 -29.59
C LYS A 110 26.41 -31.65 -30.57
N ALA A 111 26.43 -31.07 -31.75
CA ALA A 111 27.55 -31.28 -32.69
C ALA A 111 28.86 -30.68 -32.14
N HIS A 112 30.01 -31.30 -32.45
CA HIS A 112 31.36 -30.84 -32.05
C HIS A 112 32.02 -30.03 -33.16
N GLY A 113 32.78 -29.00 -32.77
CA GLY A 113 33.68 -28.26 -33.65
C GLY A 113 33.02 -27.70 -34.91
N SER A 114 33.66 -27.88 -36.07
CA SER A 114 33.13 -27.40 -37.35
C SER A 114 31.80 -28.03 -37.74
N LEU A 115 31.47 -29.23 -37.25
CA LEU A 115 30.14 -29.81 -37.51
C LEU A 115 29.05 -28.90 -36.94
N TYR A 116 29.26 -28.35 -35.75
CA TYR A 116 28.34 -27.41 -35.10
C TYR A 116 28.10 -26.15 -35.95
N SER A 117 29.18 -25.54 -36.46
CA SER A 117 29.07 -24.38 -37.34
C SER A 117 28.38 -24.74 -38.66
N MET A 118 28.68 -25.91 -39.23
CA MET A 118 28.06 -26.37 -40.47
C MET A 118 26.55 -26.58 -40.30
N THR A 119 26.11 -27.20 -39.21
CA THR A 119 24.68 -27.42 -38.95
C THR A 119 23.95 -26.16 -38.49
N ALA A 120 24.64 -25.17 -37.92
CA ALA A 120 24.02 -23.88 -37.60
C ALA A 120 23.65 -23.08 -38.86
N HIS A 121 24.40 -23.25 -39.97
CA HIS A 121 24.32 -22.38 -41.15
C HIS A 121 23.84 -23.07 -42.44
N ASP A 122 23.63 -24.39 -42.42
CA ASP A 122 23.16 -25.16 -43.57
C ASP A 122 22.00 -26.06 -43.18
N GLU A 123 20.81 -25.76 -43.73
CA GLU A 123 19.57 -26.49 -43.43
C GLU A 123 19.69 -27.98 -43.75
N LEU A 124 20.28 -28.35 -44.89
CA LEU A 124 20.34 -29.74 -45.32
C LEU A 124 21.25 -30.57 -44.41
N LYS A 125 22.33 -29.96 -43.91
CA LYS A 125 23.21 -30.59 -42.92
C LYS A 125 22.55 -30.68 -41.55
N CYS A 126 21.80 -29.66 -41.14
CA CYS A 126 21.05 -29.70 -39.89
C CYS A 126 19.90 -30.71 -39.92
N ASP A 127 19.21 -30.86 -41.06
CA ASP A 127 18.22 -31.90 -41.29
C ASP A 127 18.84 -33.30 -41.07
N ALA A 128 20.06 -33.53 -41.56
CA ALA A 128 20.78 -34.79 -41.34
C ALA A 128 21.06 -35.05 -39.85
N LEU A 129 21.47 -34.02 -39.09
CA LEU A 129 21.62 -34.10 -37.63
C LEU A 129 20.28 -34.43 -36.95
N CYS A 130 19.19 -33.76 -37.31
CA CYS A 130 17.87 -34.01 -36.74
C CYS A 130 17.33 -35.40 -37.08
N LYS A 131 17.54 -35.91 -38.31
CA LYS A 131 17.17 -37.28 -38.69
C LYS A 131 17.91 -38.32 -37.85
N ALA A 132 19.21 -38.15 -37.64
CA ALA A 132 20.00 -39.03 -36.79
C ALA A 132 19.47 -39.02 -35.35
N ILE A 133 19.15 -37.85 -34.77
CA ILE A 133 18.53 -37.75 -33.44
C ILE A 133 17.18 -38.48 -33.41
N GLN A 134 16.34 -38.27 -34.43
CA GLN A 134 15.03 -38.91 -34.52
C GLN A 134 15.13 -40.45 -34.61
N TYR A 135 16.17 -40.98 -35.27
CA TYR A 135 16.45 -42.41 -35.29
C TYR A 135 16.64 -42.98 -33.88
N PHE A 136 17.45 -42.34 -33.03
CA PHE A 136 17.64 -42.78 -31.65
C PHE A 136 16.41 -42.55 -30.78
N SER A 137 15.68 -41.45 -30.98
CA SER A 137 14.43 -41.19 -30.25
C SER A 137 13.35 -42.25 -30.53
N LYS A 138 13.27 -42.78 -31.76
CA LYS A 138 12.30 -43.83 -32.15
C LYS A 138 12.68 -45.23 -31.65
N ASN A 139 13.96 -45.48 -31.40
CA ASN A 139 14.50 -46.80 -31.04
C ASN A 139 14.91 -46.88 -29.55
N ARG A 140 14.26 -46.10 -28.68
CA ARG A 140 14.51 -46.11 -27.23
C ARG A 140 14.02 -47.41 -26.58
N ASN A 141 14.64 -47.77 -25.46
CA ASN A 141 14.23 -48.93 -24.66
C ASN A 141 12.97 -48.60 -23.81
N ASP A 142 12.25 -49.64 -23.34
CA ASP A 142 11.00 -49.50 -22.58
C ASP A 142 11.12 -48.64 -21.31
N LYS A 143 12.31 -48.59 -20.69
CA LYS A 143 12.56 -47.79 -19.48
C LYS A 143 12.61 -46.30 -19.81
N GLU A 144 13.32 -45.93 -20.87
CA GLU A 144 13.42 -44.54 -21.34
C GLU A 144 12.09 -43.97 -21.86
N ILE A 145 11.27 -44.82 -22.47
CA ILE A 145 9.91 -44.45 -22.94
C ILE A 145 8.99 -44.16 -21.75
N ARG A 146 9.06 -44.96 -20.67
CA ARG A 146 8.25 -44.75 -19.45
C ARG A 146 8.61 -43.48 -18.70
N ASP A 147 9.88 -43.09 -18.71
CA ASP A 147 10.38 -41.89 -18.03
C ASP A 147 10.20 -40.60 -18.84
N ASN A 148 9.55 -40.67 -20.02
CA ASN A 148 9.31 -39.55 -20.94
C ASN A 148 10.57 -38.73 -21.24
N ASN A 149 11.72 -39.41 -21.37
CA ASN A 149 13.02 -38.76 -21.45
C ASN A 149 13.38 -38.51 -22.92
N GLU A 150 12.87 -37.43 -23.53
CA GLU A 150 13.15 -37.11 -24.94
C GLU A 150 14.62 -36.68 -25.18
N ILE A 151 15.23 -37.15 -26.28
CA ILE A 151 16.56 -36.67 -26.72
C ILE A 151 16.42 -35.23 -27.20
N LYS A 152 17.19 -34.32 -26.61
CA LYS A 152 17.17 -32.89 -26.94
C LYS A 152 18.28 -32.56 -27.93
N LEU A 153 18.07 -31.56 -28.78
CA LEU A 153 19.14 -30.92 -29.53
C LEU A 153 19.61 -29.69 -28.73
N ILE A 154 20.92 -29.59 -28.48
CA ILE A 154 21.52 -28.35 -27.97
C ILE A 154 22.15 -27.60 -29.15
N GLY A 155 21.89 -26.30 -29.27
CA GLY A 155 22.48 -25.47 -30.31
C GLY A 155 22.20 -23.98 -30.17
N LEU A 156 22.70 -23.18 -31.12
CA LEU A 156 22.44 -21.74 -31.18
C LEU A 156 20.98 -21.41 -31.54
N ALA A 157 20.31 -20.59 -30.72
CA ALA A 157 19.01 -20.03 -31.08
C ALA A 157 19.10 -19.06 -32.27
N ASN A 158 18.00 -18.91 -33.00
CA ASN A 158 17.90 -18.16 -34.26
C ASN A 158 18.80 -18.68 -35.39
N THR A 159 19.17 -19.96 -35.36
CA THR A 159 19.94 -20.64 -36.43
C THR A 159 19.17 -21.84 -36.98
N TYR A 160 19.73 -22.54 -37.97
CA TYR A 160 19.11 -23.77 -38.48
C TYR A 160 18.97 -24.86 -37.43
N HIS A 161 19.75 -24.85 -36.34
CA HIS A 161 19.53 -25.75 -35.20
C HIS A 161 18.11 -25.66 -34.66
N GLU A 162 17.61 -24.45 -34.39
CA GLU A 162 16.28 -24.24 -33.84
C GLU A 162 15.18 -24.51 -34.87
N ILE A 163 15.40 -24.05 -36.11
CA ILE A 163 14.45 -24.22 -37.22
C ILE A 163 14.24 -25.70 -37.52
N CYS A 164 15.33 -26.46 -37.67
CA CYS A 164 15.27 -27.88 -37.97
C CYS A 164 14.77 -28.69 -36.75
N ALA A 165 15.18 -28.35 -35.52
CA ALA A 165 14.62 -29.01 -34.33
C ALA A 165 13.09 -28.88 -34.27
N LYS A 166 12.56 -27.68 -34.54
CA LYS A 166 11.10 -27.46 -34.62
C LYS A 166 10.46 -28.24 -35.77
N LYS A 167 11.09 -28.26 -36.96
CA LYS A 167 10.65 -29.02 -38.14
C LYS A 167 10.55 -30.52 -37.88
N PHE A 168 11.48 -31.08 -37.10
CA PHE A 168 11.53 -32.52 -36.76
C PHE A 168 10.85 -32.87 -35.44
N ASN A 169 10.25 -31.91 -34.75
CA ASN A 169 9.64 -32.05 -33.42
C ASN A 169 10.61 -32.63 -32.37
N ILE A 170 11.82 -32.08 -32.33
CA ILE A 170 12.87 -32.42 -31.36
C ILE A 170 12.93 -31.29 -30.31
N PRO A 171 12.90 -31.59 -29.01
CA PRO A 171 13.07 -30.56 -27.99
C PRO A 171 14.43 -29.86 -28.16
N PHE A 172 14.40 -28.53 -28.18
CA PHE A 172 15.59 -27.71 -28.43
C PHE A 172 16.00 -26.94 -27.17
N LEU A 173 17.29 -26.95 -26.87
CA LEU A 173 17.89 -26.13 -25.82
C LEU A 173 18.84 -25.13 -26.48
N ALA A 174 18.50 -23.85 -26.37
CA ALA A 174 19.37 -22.79 -26.85
C ALA A 174 20.59 -22.64 -25.93
N GLU A 175 21.78 -22.50 -26.49
CA GLU A 175 22.99 -22.28 -25.70
C GLU A 175 23.72 -21.00 -26.07
N PHE A 176 24.53 -20.52 -25.13
CA PHE A 176 25.64 -19.62 -25.40
C PHE A 176 26.91 -20.11 -24.73
N PHE A 177 28.04 -19.59 -25.17
CA PHE A 177 29.36 -20.01 -24.71
C PHE A 177 29.95 -18.96 -23.78
N ALA A 178 30.40 -19.38 -22.60
CA ALA A 178 31.06 -18.50 -21.64
C ALA A 178 32.52 -18.20 -22.02
N ASP A 179 33.15 -19.10 -22.78
CA ASP A 179 34.58 -19.12 -23.08
C ASP A 179 34.91 -19.00 -24.59
N LEU A 180 33.91 -18.74 -25.44
CA LEU A 180 34.11 -18.42 -26.85
C LEU A 180 33.61 -17.02 -27.20
N GLU A 181 34.14 -16.49 -28.29
CA GLU A 181 33.74 -15.20 -28.83
C GLU A 181 32.74 -15.32 -29.98
N TYR A 182 31.98 -14.26 -30.17
CA TYR A 182 31.04 -14.10 -31.28
C TYR A 182 31.48 -12.93 -32.14
N ASN A 183 31.35 -13.06 -33.46
CA ASN A 183 31.51 -11.94 -34.36
C ASN A 183 30.25 -11.04 -34.34
N PRO A 184 30.27 -9.83 -34.94
CA PRO A 184 29.12 -8.93 -34.95
C PRO A 184 27.85 -9.49 -35.62
N GLU A 185 27.99 -10.51 -36.47
CA GLU A 185 26.86 -11.22 -37.09
C GLU A 185 26.28 -12.34 -36.20
N GLY A 186 26.80 -12.52 -34.98
CA GLY A 186 26.34 -13.55 -34.04
C GLY A 186 26.90 -14.95 -34.31
N LYS A 187 27.92 -15.09 -35.15
CA LYS A 187 28.60 -16.36 -35.42
C LYS A 187 29.71 -16.62 -34.40
N LEU A 188 29.81 -17.87 -33.96
CA LEU A 188 30.91 -18.33 -33.11
C LEU A 188 32.25 -18.26 -33.82
N ILE A 189 33.25 -17.77 -33.11
CA ILE A 189 34.65 -17.73 -33.55
C ILE A 189 35.36 -18.95 -32.92
N ILE A 190 35.60 -19.98 -33.72
CA ILE A 190 36.30 -21.19 -33.29
C ILE A 190 37.81 -21.03 -33.56
N THR A 191 38.62 -21.05 -32.51
CA THR A 191 40.09 -20.97 -32.60
C THR A 191 40.73 -22.36 -32.57
N ARG A 192 41.98 -22.48 -33.05
CA ARG A 192 42.73 -23.76 -33.06
C ARG A 192 43.37 -24.11 -31.73
N GLN A 193 43.65 -23.13 -30.90
CA GLN A 193 44.18 -23.28 -29.55
C GLN A 193 43.34 -22.41 -28.62
N HIS A 194 43.03 -22.95 -27.44
CA HIS A 194 42.37 -22.21 -26.37
C HIS A 194 43.44 -21.59 -25.48
N ASP A 195 43.47 -20.26 -25.44
CA ASP A 195 44.25 -19.52 -24.44
C ASP A 195 43.44 -19.42 -23.13
N PRO A 196 44.09 -19.19 -21.97
CA PRO A 196 43.38 -18.90 -20.74
C PRO A 196 42.45 -17.68 -20.91
N ILE A 197 41.20 -17.82 -20.47
CA ILE A 197 40.18 -16.76 -20.60
C ILE A 197 40.25 -15.79 -19.41
N ASP A 198 40.17 -14.49 -19.69
CA ASP A 198 40.02 -13.46 -18.65
C ASP A 198 38.66 -13.59 -17.95
N LEU A 199 38.68 -13.91 -16.65
CA LEU A 199 37.47 -14.07 -15.84
C LEU A 199 36.61 -12.80 -15.77
N ASN A 200 37.20 -11.60 -15.88
CA ASN A 200 36.41 -10.36 -15.92
C ASN A 200 35.53 -10.29 -17.17
N LYS A 201 36.04 -10.81 -18.30
CA LYS A 201 35.29 -10.90 -19.55
C LYS A 201 34.14 -11.90 -19.41
N VAL A 202 34.39 -13.05 -18.78
CA VAL A 202 33.35 -14.06 -18.45
C VAL A 202 32.27 -13.44 -17.58
N ILE A 203 32.64 -12.74 -16.49
CA ILE A 203 31.70 -12.10 -15.57
C ILE A 203 30.78 -11.14 -16.33
N LYS A 204 31.36 -10.22 -17.11
CA LYS A 204 30.60 -9.24 -17.87
C LYS A 204 29.66 -9.92 -18.87
N HIS A 205 30.17 -10.91 -19.60
CA HIS A 205 29.42 -11.62 -20.62
C HIS A 205 28.23 -12.40 -20.04
N VAL A 206 28.48 -13.15 -18.97
CA VAL A 206 27.45 -13.98 -18.30
C VAL A 206 26.41 -13.11 -17.60
N GLN A 207 26.82 -12.02 -16.93
CA GLN A 207 25.87 -11.09 -16.31
C GLN A 207 24.95 -10.44 -17.34
N LEU A 208 25.50 -10.01 -18.49
CA LEU A 208 24.72 -9.45 -19.58
C LEU A 208 23.72 -10.48 -20.14
N ALA A 209 24.14 -11.74 -20.30
CA ALA A 209 23.26 -12.81 -20.75
C ALA A 209 22.15 -13.13 -19.74
N LEU A 210 22.46 -13.16 -18.44
CA LEU A 210 21.50 -13.47 -17.37
C LEU A 210 20.49 -12.34 -17.12
N ASN A 211 20.94 -11.08 -17.17
CA ASN A 211 20.11 -9.93 -16.83
C ASN A 211 19.33 -9.38 -18.03
N GLU A 212 19.96 -9.36 -19.21
CA GLU A 212 19.43 -8.67 -20.39
C GLU A 212 19.14 -9.60 -21.58
N ARG A 213 19.52 -10.88 -21.50
CA ARG A 213 19.46 -11.84 -22.63
C ARG A 213 20.24 -11.38 -23.85
N LYS A 214 21.42 -10.81 -23.61
CA LYS A 214 22.32 -10.34 -24.65
C LYS A 214 23.72 -10.93 -24.50
N ILE A 215 24.42 -11.06 -25.62
CA ILE A 215 25.82 -11.44 -25.73
C ILE A 215 26.60 -10.27 -26.34
N LEU A 216 27.84 -10.07 -25.90
CA LEU A 216 28.73 -9.06 -26.47
C LEU A 216 29.64 -9.70 -27.54
N ALA A 217 29.65 -9.12 -28.75
CA ALA A 217 30.56 -9.54 -29.82
C ALA A 217 32.02 -9.16 -29.51
N ASN A 218 32.97 -9.72 -30.28
CA ASN A 218 34.40 -9.51 -30.10
C ASN A 218 34.89 -8.07 -30.37
N ASP A 219 34.07 -7.24 -31.01
CA ASP A 219 34.29 -5.79 -31.16
C ASP A 219 34.04 -5.01 -29.86
N ASN A 220 33.50 -5.67 -28.82
CA ASN A 220 33.10 -5.10 -27.53
C ASN A 220 32.04 -3.99 -27.60
N THR A 221 31.36 -3.82 -28.75
CA THR A 221 30.34 -2.78 -28.97
C THR A 221 29.01 -3.34 -29.44
N THR A 222 29.01 -4.47 -30.13
CA THR A 222 27.79 -5.06 -30.70
C THR A 222 27.13 -6.01 -29.69
N GLU A 223 25.89 -5.71 -29.31
CA GLU A 223 25.06 -6.55 -28.45
C GLU A 223 24.12 -7.43 -29.28
N ILE A 224 24.18 -8.74 -29.07
CA ILE A 224 23.37 -9.74 -29.78
C ILE A 224 22.29 -10.26 -28.83
N PHE A 225 21.02 -9.99 -29.15
CA PHE A 225 19.88 -10.49 -28.39
C PHE A 225 19.58 -11.94 -28.74
N ASN A 226 19.43 -12.82 -27.73
CA ASN A 226 19.06 -14.22 -27.98
C ASN A 226 18.38 -14.91 -26.79
N ARG A 227 17.71 -16.03 -27.03
CA ARG A 227 17.21 -16.93 -25.97
C ARG A 227 18.33 -17.88 -25.54
N PHE A 228 18.48 -18.09 -24.23
CA PHE A 228 19.43 -19.05 -23.66
C PHE A 228 18.76 -19.97 -22.65
N ASP A 229 18.96 -21.27 -22.82
CA ASP A 229 18.53 -22.34 -21.93
C ASP A 229 19.73 -22.99 -21.22
N THR A 230 20.92 -22.94 -21.84
CA THR A 230 22.17 -23.49 -21.28
C THR A 230 23.37 -22.58 -21.49
N ILE A 231 24.39 -22.72 -20.63
CA ILE A 231 25.70 -22.04 -20.73
C ILE A 231 26.77 -23.10 -21.00
N CYS A 232 27.48 -23.01 -22.11
CA CYS A 232 28.55 -23.92 -22.48
C CYS A 232 29.93 -23.45 -21.99
N ILE A 233 30.74 -24.40 -21.54
CA ILE A 233 32.16 -24.26 -21.20
C ILE A 233 32.92 -25.43 -21.83
N HIS A 234 34.10 -25.21 -22.38
CA HIS A 234 34.94 -26.28 -22.93
C HIS A 234 35.92 -26.78 -21.89
N SER A 235 36.08 -28.11 -21.77
CA SER A 235 37.00 -28.67 -20.78
C SER A 235 38.47 -28.42 -21.10
N ASP A 236 38.80 -28.27 -22.39
CA ASP A 236 40.15 -28.04 -22.93
C ASP A 236 40.63 -26.58 -22.82
N THR A 237 39.77 -25.66 -22.39
CA THR A 237 40.18 -24.30 -21.99
C THR A 237 41.14 -24.38 -20.79
N PRO A 238 42.36 -23.78 -20.84
CA PRO A 238 43.39 -23.99 -19.81
C PRO A 238 42.96 -23.68 -18.36
N ASN A 239 42.09 -22.69 -18.17
CA ASN A 239 41.51 -22.31 -16.87
C ASN A 239 40.00 -22.62 -16.79
N SER A 240 39.56 -23.70 -17.45
CA SER A 240 38.14 -24.12 -17.53
C SER A 240 37.46 -24.27 -16.17
N VAL A 241 38.18 -24.73 -15.14
CA VAL A 241 37.65 -24.87 -13.77
C VAL A 241 37.32 -23.51 -13.17
N ASP A 242 38.22 -22.53 -13.26
CA ASP A 242 37.98 -21.16 -12.76
C ASP A 242 36.79 -20.50 -13.46
N VAL A 243 36.64 -20.74 -14.77
CA VAL A 243 35.48 -20.28 -15.56
C VAL A 243 34.19 -20.92 -15.05
N ALA A 244 34.18 -22.23 -14.82
CA ALA A 244 33.00 -22.95 -14.32
C ALA A 244 32.60 -22.56 -12.89
N GLU A 245 33.56 -22.31 -12.01
CA GLU A 245 33.31 -21.78 -10.67
C GLU A 245 32.70 -20.37 -10.73
N THR A 246 33.26 -19.51 -11.58
CA THR A 246 32.76 -18.15 -11.80
C THR A 246 31.33 -18.15 -12.32
N VAL A 247 31.04 -18.95 -13.35
CA VAL A 247 29.67 -19.08 -13.91
C VAL A 247 28.69 -19.61 -12.86
N ASN A 248 29.08 -20.61 -12.06
CA ASN A 248 28.23 -21.12 -10.98
C ASN A 248 27.94 -20.05 -9.91
N HIS A 249 28.95 -19.29 -9.52
CA HIS A 249 28.80 -18.20 -8.55
C HIS A 249 27.79 -17.15 -9.04
N LEU A 250 27.93 -16.73 -10.31
CA LEU A 250 27.03 -15.76 -10.93
C LEU A 250 25.60 -16.31 -11.07
N LEU A 251 25.43 -17.55 -11.51
CA LEU A 251 24.12 -18.20 -11.59
C LEU A 251 23.45 -18.32 -10.22
N LYS A 252 24.22 -18.60 -9.16
CA LYS A 252 23.71 -18.67 -7.79
C LYS A 252 23.24 -17.30 -7.31
N GLN A 253 24.09 -16.27 -7.44
CA GLN A 253 23.73 -14.89 -7.08
C GLN A 253 22.50 -14.38 -7.85
N TRP A 254 22.42 -14.68 -9.15
CA TRP A 254 21.29 -14.28 -9.99
C TRP A 254 19.99 -14.96 -9.55
N LYS A 255 20.04 -16.26 -9.22
CA LYS A 255 18.88 -16.99 -8.68
C LYS A 255 18.43 -16.42 -7.34
N GLU A 256 19.35 -16.14 -6.43
CA GLU A 256 19.05 -15.53 -5.12
C GLU A 256 18.42 -14.14 -5.28
N THR A 257 18.92 -13.31 -6.20
CA THR A 257 18.40 -11.95 -6.45
C THR A 257 16.99 -11.99 -7.06
N LYS A 258 16.75 -12.87 -8.03
CA LYS A 258 15.42 -13.06 -8.64
C LYS A 258 14.40 -13.59 -7.63
N GLN A 259 14.80 -14.54 -6.81
CA GLN A 259 13.95 -15.11 -5.78
C GLN A 259 13.58 -14.07 -4.71
N ASN A 260 14.51 -13.18 -4.34
CA ASN A 260 14.21 -12.06 -3.43
C ASN A 260 13.28 -11.00 -4.05
N GLN A 261 13.37 -10.76 -5.37
CA GLN A 261 12.48 -9.81 -6.08
C GLN A 261 11.06 -10.35 -6.28
N GLU A 262 10.90 -11.66 -6.53
CA GLU A 262 9.57 -12.30 -6.63
C GLU A 262 8.88 -12.42 -5.26
N ASN A 263 9.61 -12.34 -4.15
CA ASN A 263 9.12 -12.56 -2.79
C ASN A 263 8.88 -11.28 -1.95
N THR A 264 8.87 -10.08 -2.57
CA THR A 264 8.64 -8.83 -1.81
C THR A 264 7.16 -8.48 -1.81
N ILE A 265 6.49 -8.62 -0.65
CA ILE A 265 5.10 -8.21 -0.48
C ILE A 265 4.96 -6.70 -0.67
N LYS A 266 4.06 -6.32 -1.58
CA LYS A 266 3.75 -4.94 -1.92
C LYS A 266 2.30 -4.60 -1.55
N ILE A 267 2.14 -3.54 -0.77
CA ILE A 267 0.84 -3.03 -0.32
C ILE A 267 0.48 -1.76 -1.11
N LEU A 268 -0.70 -1.73 -1.72
CA LEU A 268 -1.29 -0.51 -2.25
C LEU A 268 -2.06 0.22 -1.13
N VAL A 269 -1.69 1.45 -0.85
CA VAL A 269 -2.45 2.34 0.03
C VAL A 269 -3.43 3.13 -0.83
N ALA A 270 -4.68 2.67 -0.85
CA ALA A 270 -5.75 3.26 -1.67
C ALA A 270 -6.46 4.39 -0.91
N ASN A 271 -5.69 5.39 -0.46
CA ASN A 271 -6.17 6.55 0.27
C ASN A 271 -5.17 7.72 0.15
N ARG A 272 -5.48 8.84 0.80
CA ARG A 272 -4.71 10.09 0.80
C ARG A 272 -4.40 10.58 2.22
N GLY A 273 -3.82 11.78 2.31
CA GLY A 273 -3.72 12.53 3.56
C GLY A 273 -2.93 11.83 4.67
N GLU A 274 -3.33 12.10 5.90
CA GLU A 274 -2.76 11.60 7.14
C GLU A 274 -2.86 10.07 7.28
N ILE A 275 -3.96 9.46 6.83
CA ILE A 275 -4.13 8.00 6.94
C ILE A 275 -3.19 7.26 6.00
N ALA A 276 -2.98 7.78 4.79
CA ALA A 276 -1.99 7.22 3.88
C ALA A 276 -0.57 7.32 4.48
N VAL A 277 -0.23 8.46 5.09
CA VAL A 277 1.05 8.62 5.80
C VAL A 277 1.19 7.63 6.97
N ARG A 278 0.13 7.45 7.77
CA ARG A 278 0.09 6.51 8.90
C ARG A 278 0.29 5.06 8.47
N ILE A 279 -0.31 4.64 7.35
CA ILE A 279 -0.14 3.29 6.81
C ILE A 279 1.27 3.10 6.25
N LEU A 280 1.81 4.10 5.53
CA LEU A 280 3.19 4.09 5.03
C LEU A 280 4.21 3.92 6.15
N GLN A 281 3.99 4.56 7.31
CA GLN A 281 4.87 4.42 8.47
C GLN A 281 4.90 2.97 8.98
N THR A 282 3.75 2.31 9.12
CA THR A 282 3.70 0.89 9.52
C THR A 282 4.32 0.00 8.46
N CYS A 283 4.02 0.21 7.16
CA CYS A 283 4.62 -0.58 6.09
C CYS A 283 6.16 -0.52 6.14
N ARG A 284 6.73 0.68 6.31
CA ARG A 284 8.19 0.86 6.45
C ARG A 284 8.76 0.18 7.69
N ARG A 285 8.08 0.28 8.83
CA ARG A 285 8.49 -0.39 10.08
C ARG A 285 8.50 -1.91 9.94
N LEU A 286 7.53 -2.46 9.21
CA LEU A 286 7.42 -3.87 8.85
C LEU A 286 8.31 -4.28 7.67
N ASN A 287 9.11 -3.36 7.12
CA ASN A 287 9.96 -3.58 5.94
C ASN A 287 9.18 -4.09 4.71
N LEU A 288 7.95 -3.58 4.52
CA LEU A 288 7.07 -3.85 3.38
C LEU A 288 7.16 -2.70 2.37
N LYS A 289 7.05 -3.04 1.08
CA LYS A 289 6.98 -2.04 0.01
C LYS A 289 5.58 -1.50 -0.10
N ALA A 290 5.47 -0.18 -0.26
CA ALA A 290 4.17 0.47 -0.39
C ALA A 290 4.05 1.32 -1.66
N VAL A 291 2.93 1.16 -2.35
CA VAL A 291 2.51 2.00 -3.48
C VAL A 291 1.42 2.94 -2.97
N THR A 292 1.48 4.22 -3.30
CA THR A 292 0.37 5.16 -3.07
C THR A 292 -0.24 5.62 -4.38
N ILE A 293 -1.47 6.11 -4.29
CA ILE A 293 -2.16 6.80 -5.38
C ILE A 293 -2.37 8.27 -5.04
N TYR A 294 -2.37 9.15 -6.04
CA TYR A 294 -2.62 10.57 -5.84
C TYR A 294 -3.37 11.20 -7.02
N THR A 295 -4.17 12.22 -6.73
CA THR A 295 -4.83 13.09 -7.73
C THR A 295 -4.05 14.39 -7.90
N GLU A 296 -4.42 15.23 -8.87
CA GLU A 296 -3.73 16.52 -9.13
C GLU A 296 -3.60 17.41 -7.88
N PRO A 297 -4.63 17.63 -7.03
CA PRO A 297 -4.47 18.42 -5.81
C PRO A 297 -3.48 17.84 -4.79
N ASP A 298 -3.22 16.53 -4.86
CA ASP A 298 -2.35 15.78 -3.94
C ASP A 298 -0.98 15.43 -4.53
N GLU A 299 -0.62 15.97 -5.70
CA GLU A 299 0.68 15.73 -6.37
C GLU A 299 1.86 15.98 -5.42
N TYR A 300 1.77 17.03 -4.60
CA TYR A 300 2.81 17.40 -3.61
C TYR A 300 2.42 17.04 -2.18
N SER A 301 1.41 16.19 -1.99
CA SER A 301 0.98 15.73 -0.67
C SER A 301 2.04 14.84 -0.03
N LEU A 302 2.10 14.85 1.30
CA LEU A 302 3.15 14.16 2.04
C LEU A 302 3.16 12.65 1.81
N HIS A 303 2.00 12.03 1.59
CA HIS A 303 1.92 10.59 1.29
C HIS A 303 2.53 10.26 -0.09
N THR A 304 2.31 11.11 -1.09
CA THR A 304 2.93 11.01 -2.42
C THR A 304 4.44 11.07 -2.31
N LEU A 305 4.96 12.10 -1.63
CA LEU A 305 6.40 12.35 -1.46
C LEU A 305 7.12 11.30 -0.60
N LYS A 306 6.40 10.57 0.26
CA LYS A 306 6.96 9.56 1.16
C LYS A 306 6.78 8.12 0.64
N SER A 307 6.02 7.87 -0.40
CA SER A 307 5.85 6.51 -0.92
C SER A 307 7.15 5.95 -1.54
N ASP A 308 7.30 4.62 -1.59
CA ASP A 308 8.37 4.02 -2.42
C ASP A 308 8.06 4.25 -3.90
N GLU A 309 6.78 4.15 -4.25
CA GLU A 309 6.22 4.36 -5.58
C GLU A 309 4.87 5.09 -5.46
N SER A 310 4.67 6.17 -6.22
CA SER A 310 3.42 6.93 -6.26
C SER A 310 2.85 6.96 -7.68
N VAL A 311 1.55 6.72 -7.82
CA VAL A 311 0.88 6.66 -9.13
C VAL A 311 -0.25 7.67 -9.20
N PHE A 312 -0.28 8.45 -10.28
CA PHE A 312 -1.38 9.34 -10.56
C PHE A 312 -2.66 8.56 -10.85
N ILE A 313 -3.78 9.02 -10.31
CA ILE A 313 -5.14 8.52 -10.56
C ILE A 313 -6.08 9.70 -10.83
N SER A 314 -7.10 9.51 -11.65
CA SER A 314 -8.10 10.55 -11.93
C SER A 314 -8.97 10.88 -10.72
N ASP A 315 -9.38 9.87 -9.96
CA ASP A 315 -10.21 9.99 -8.75
C ASP A 315 -9.93 8.82 -7.81
N TYR A 316 -9.87 9.07 -6.49
CA TYR A 316 -9.69 8.03 -5.47
C TYR A 316 -10.81 6.96 -5.45
N MET A 317 -11.96 7.23 -6.08
CA MET A 317 -13.07 6.31 -6.26
C MET A 317 -13.03 5.53 -7.59
N ASN A 318 -12.05 5.80 -8.46
CA ASN A 318 -11.94 5.12 -9.75
C ASN A 318 -11.40 3.69 -9.58
N THR A 319 -12.31 2.74 -9.39
CA THR A 319 -11.95 1.35 -9.15
C THR A 319 -11.16 0.71 -10.30
N ASP A 320 -11.48 1.04 -11.57
CA ASP A 320 -10.81 0.42 -12.73
C ASP A 320 -9.34 0.81 -12.81
N GLU A 321 -9.01 2.09 -12.62
CA GLU A 321 -7.62 2.55 -12.55
C GLU A 321 -6.87 1.89 -11.38
N ILE A 322 -7.51 1.71 -10.22
CA ILE A 322 -6.91 0.99 -9.08
C ILE A 322 -6.56 -0.46 -9.46
N PHE A 323 -7.44 -1.17 -10.17
CA PHE A 323 -7.15 -2.54 -10.61
C PHE A 323 -6.03 -2.60 -11.66
N GLU A 324 -5.95 -1.62 -12.57
CA GLU A 324 -4.83 -1.50 -13.51
C GLU A 324 -3.51 -1.28 -12.78
N ILE A 325 -3.50 -0.43 -11.75
CA ILE A 325 -2.35 -0.20 -10.88
C ILE A 325 -1.96 -1.49 -10.16
N CYS A 326 -2.91 -2.19 -9.54
CA CYS A 326 -2.63 -3.46 -8.86
C CYS A 326 -1.94 -4.47 -9.79
N LYS A 327 -2.39 -4.58 -11.04
CA LYS A 327 -1.79 -5.46 -12.06
C LYS A 327 -0.40 -5.00 -12.49
N LYS A 328 -0.25 -3.71 -12.81
CA LYS A 328 1.00 -3.12 -13.31
C LYS A 328 2.12 -3.17 -12.29
N TYR A 329 1.79 -2.95 -11.02
CA TYR A 329 2.76 -2.87 -9.93
C TYR A 329 2.93 -4.17 -9.14
N HIS A 330 2.19 -5.22 -9.51
CA HIS A 330 2.18 -6.52 -8.84
C HIS A 330 1.85 -6.40 -7.34
N VAL A 331 0.77 -5.69 -7.03
CA VAL A 331 0.29 -5.48 -5.65
C VAL A 331 -0.26 -6.78 -5.08
N ASN A 332 0.19 -7.14 -3.88
CA ASN A 332 -0.29 -8.33 -3.16
C ASN A 332 -1.51 -8.03 -2.29
N ALA A 333 -1.53 -6.84 -1.68
CA ALA A 333 -2.59 -6.45 -0.77
C ALA A 333 -2.93 -4.96 -0.88
N LEU A 334 -4.16 -4.59 -0.53
CA LEU A 334 -4.66 -3.22 -0.58
C LEU A 334 -5.15 -2.80 0.80
N HIS A 335 -4.58 -1.71 1.33
CA HIS A 335 -5.06 -1.05 2.54
C HIS A 335 -5.93 0.16 2.17
N PRO A 336 -7.23 0.17 2.51
CA PRO A 336 -8.13 1.24 2.09
C PRO A 336 -8.09 2.45 3.01
N GLY A 337 -7.53 2.33 4.22
CA GLY A 337 -7.64 3.39 5.24
C GLY A 337 -9.09 3.54 5.69
N TYR A 338 -9.61 4.77 5.63
CA TYR A 338 -11.02 5.08 5.90
C TYR A 338 -11.58 6.09 4.90
N GLY A 339 -12.90 6.08 4.73
CA GLY A 339 -13.53 6.83 3.65
C GLY A 339 -13.26 6.20 2.28
N PHE A 340 -13.65 6.89 1.22
CA PHE A 340 -13.54 6.40 -0.16
C PHE A 340 -14.12 4.98 -0.31
N LEU A 341 -13.29 4.00 -0.73
CA LEU A 341 -13.68 2.63 -1.03
C LEU A 341 -13.58 1.69 0.19
N SER A 342 -13.27 2.18 1.39
CA SER A 342 -13.03 1.34 2.58
C SER A 342 -14.24 0.50 3.01
N GLU A 343 -15.45 0.94 2.68
CA GLU A 343 -16.70 0.23 3.00
C GLU A 343 -17.51 -0.09 1.72
N ASN A 344 -16.85 -0.14 0.56
CA ASN A 344 -17.49 -0.51 -0.70
C ASN A 344 -17.44 -2.04 -0.89
N SER A 345 -18.53 -2.73 -0.58
CA SER A 345 -18.59 -4.20 -0.66
C SER A 345 -18.34 -4.75 -2.06
N GLN A 346 -18.76 -4.05 -3.12
CA GLN A 346 -18.56 -4.49 -4.51
C GLN A 346 -17.09 -4.41 -4.93
N PHE A 347 -16.41 -3.33 -4.53
CA PHE A 347 -14.98 -3.18 -4.76
C PHE A 347 -14.18 -4.27 -4.04
N VAL A 348 -14.49 -4.53 -2.77
CA VAL A 348 -13.84 -5.60 -1.99
C VAL A 348 -14.09 -6.97 -2.60
N LYS A 349 -15.32 -7.24 -3.06
CA LYS A 349 -15.64 -8.50 -3.74
C LYS A 349 -14.78 -8.71 -4.99
N ARG A 350 -14.56 -7.65 -5.79
CA ARG A 350 -13.71 -7.72 -6.98
C ARG A 350 -12.23 -7.94 -6.62
N LEU A 351 -11.73 -7.35 -5.53
CA LEU A 351 -10.37 -7.64 -5.03
C LEU A 351 -10.22 -9.12 -4.66
N GLU A 352 -11.21 -9.69 -3.95
CA GLU A 352 -11.23 -11.13 -3.61
C GLU A 352 -11.21 -12.00 -4.87
N ASP A 353 -12.00 -11.66 -5.90
CA ASP A 353 -12.06 -12.39 -7.17
C ASP A 353 -10.75 -12.29 -7.98
N GLU A 354 -10.09 -11.14 -7.92
CA GLU A 354 -8.77 -10.90 -8.54
C GLU A 354 -7.59 -11.39 -7.67
N LYS A 355 -7.87 -12.01 -6.52
CA LYS A 355 -6.88 -12.55 -5.56
C LYS A 355 -5.90 -11.50 -5.01
N ILE A 356 -6.37 -10.27 -4.85
CA ILE A 356 -5.65 -9.20 -4.16
C ILE A 356 -6.18 -9.15 -2.73
N THR A 357 -5.30 -9.30 -1.74
CA THR A 357 -5.71 -9.33 -0.33
C THR A 357 -6.24 -7.95 0.09
N PHE A 358 -7.51 -7.87 0.48
CA PHE A 358 -8.06 -6.67 1.11
C PHE A 358 -7.66 -6.63 2.60
N ILE A 359 -7.07 -5.52 3.03
CA ILE A 359 -6.67 -5.31 4.43
C ILE A 359 -7.84 -4.67 5.20
N GLY A 360 -8.81 -5.51 5.55
CA GLY A 360 -10.07 -5.12 6.18
C GLY A 360 -11.06 -6.29 6.26
N PRO A 361 -12.33 -6.04 6.61
CA PRO A 361 -13.36 -7.08 6.67
C PRO A 361 -13.71 -7.66 5.29
N ARG A 362 -14.28 -8.88 5.26
CA ARG A 362 -14.78 -9.52 4.02
C ARG A 362 -15.91 -8.72 3.37
N SER A 363 -16.08 -8.85 2.05
CA SER A 363 -17.14 -8.12 1.32
C SER A 363 -18.55 -8.38 1.86
N GLU A 364 -18.82 -9.61 2.32
CA GLU A 364 -20.10 -10.03 2.91
C GLU A 364 -20.40 -9.30 4.24
N THR A 365 -19.36 -9.11 5.06
CA THR A 365 -19.45 -8.39 6.33
C THR A 365 -19.70 -6.91 6.08
N ILE A 366 -18.95 -6.30 5.16
CA ILE A 366 -19.15 -4.90 4.76
C ILE A 366 -20.56 -4.69 4.23
N HIS A 367 -21.06 -5.59 3.39
CA HIS A 367 -22.42 -5.51 2.86
C HIS A 367 -23.49 -5.55 3.96
N SER A 368 -23.31 -6.44 4.95
CA SER A 368 -24.26 -6.62 6.06
C SER A 368 -24.42 -5.39 6.95
N PHE A 369 -23.37 -4.57 7.06
CA PHE A 369 -23.36 -3.36 7.90
C PHE A 369 -23.40 -2.04 7.13
N GLY A 370 -23.17 -2.04 5.81
CA GLY A 370 -23.23 -0.83 4.98
C GLY A 370 -24.63 -0.24 4.84
N LEU A 371 -25.67 -1.02 5.12
CA LEU A 371 -27.07 -0.60 5.09
C LEU A 371 -27.65 -0.63 6.50
N LYS A 372 -28.03 0.53 7.03
CA LYS A 372 -28.38 0.70 8.45
C LYS A 372 -29.54 -0.17 8.92
N HIS A 373 -30.54 -0.42 8.06
CA HIS A 373 -31.67 -1.27 8.42
C HIS A 373 -31.27 -2.74 8.62
N TYR A 374 -30.35 -3.29 7.81
CA TYR A 374 -29.85 -4.66 8.02
C TYR A 374 -29.05 -4.78 9.33
N ALA A 375 -28.19 -3.80 9.61
CA ALA A 375 -27.45 -3.73 10.87
C ALA A 375 -28.40 -3.68 12.09
N ARG A 376 -29.47 -2.88 12.00
CA ARG A 376 -30.50 -2.77 13.05
C ARG A 376 -31.28 -4.07 13.22
N ASP A 377 -31.68 -4.72 12.13
CA ASP A 377 -32.42 -5.98 12.21
C ASP A 377 -31.55 -7.11 12.77
N LEU A 378 -30.25 -7.10 12.48
CA LEU A 378 -29.28 -8.00 13.12
C LEU A 378 -29.17 -7.71 14.61
N ALA A 379 -29.02 -6.45 15.01
CA ALA A 379 -28.98 -6.05 16.43
C ALA A 379 -30.26 -6.48 17.18
N LYS A 380 -31.44 -6.26 16.60
CA LYS A 380 -32.73 -6.74 17.15
C LYS A 380 -32.75 -8.26 17.34
N LYS A 381 -32.34 -9.03 16.33
CA LYS A 381 -32.28 -10.51 16.40
C LYS A 381 -31.36 -11.00 17.51
N LEU A 382 -30.30 -10.24 17.81
CA LEU A 382 -29.35 -10.54 18.88
C LEU A 382 -29.77 -9.98 20.24
N ASN A 383 -30.95 -9.37 20.35
CA ASN A 383 -31.43 -8.66 21.55
C ASN A 383 -30.46 -7.56 22.03
N ILE A 384 -29.78 -6.89 21.08
CA ILE A 384 -28.97 -5.70 21.38
C ILE A 384 -29.93 -4.50 21.38
N PRO A 385 -29.90 -3.63 22.42
CA PRO A 385 -30.73 -2.43 22.45
C PRO A 385 -30.51 -1.56 21.21
N ILE A 386 -31.58 -1.17 20.54
CA ILE A 386 -31.56 -0.24 19.40
C ILE A 386 -32.43 0.96 19.71
N ILE A 387 -32.15 2.09 19.05
CA ILE A 387 -32.94 3.30 19.24
C ILE A 387 -34.40 3.01 18.83
N PRO A 388 -35.40 3.29 19.69
CA PRO A 388 -36.80 3.16 19.35
C PRO A 388 -37.10 3.96 18.07
N GLY A 389 -37.76 3.34 17.10
CA GLY A 389 -37.97 3.95 15.79
C GLY A 389 -39.02 3.19 15.00
N SER A 390 -39.09 3.44 13.70
CA SER A 390 -40.03 2.74 12.83
C SER A 390 -39.77 1.23 12.80
N THR A 391 -40.84 0.47 12.59
CA THR A 391 -40.77 -1.01 12.52
C THR A 391 -39.88 -1.49 11.38
N GLY A 392 -39.80 -0.71 10.30
CA GLY A 392 -38.90 -0.89 9.16
C GLY A 392 -38.71 0.41 8.38
N LEU A 393 -38.42 0.29 7.09
CA LEU A 393 -38.34 1.42 6.16
C LEU A 393 -39.71 2.04 5.92
N LEU A 394 -39.75 3.36 5.71
CA LEU A 394 -40.98 4.05 5.33
C LEU A 394 -41.29 3.82 3.84
N PRO A 395 -42.57 3.62 3.46
CA PRO A 395 -43.00 3.44 2.08
C PRO A 395 -42.51 4.53 1.10
N GLU A 396 -42.30 4.18 -0.17
CA GLU A 396 -41.88 5.14 -1.20
C GLU A 396 -42.86 6.30 -1.41
N ASN A 397 -44.16 6.09 -1.16
CA ASN A 397 -45.14 7.16 -1.24
C ASN A 397 -45.05 8.07 0.01
N ASN A 398 -44.79 9.36 -0.19
CA ASN A 398 -44.61 10.33 0.92
C ASN A 398 -45.84 10.41 1.86
N ASN A 399 -47.07 10.30 1.33
CA ASN A 399 -48.27 10.38 2.17
C ASN A 399 -48.44 9.12 3.03
N GLU A 400 -48.18 7.94 2.46
CA GLU A 400 -48.20 6.69 3.21
C GLU A 400 -47.07 6.64 4.25
N ALA A 401 -45.87 7.11 3.88
CA ALA A 401 -44.74 7.27 4.78
C ALA A 401 -45.07 8.16 5.97
N PHE A 402 -45.73 9.30 5.74
CA PHE A 402 -46.14 10.22 6.79
C PHE A 402 -47.13 9.57 7.76
N GLN A 403 -48.15 8.87 7.26
CA GLN A 403 -49.14 8.19 8.10
C GLN A 403 -48.51 7.07 8.93
N LEU A 404 -47.64 6.25 8.33
CA LEU A 404 -46.94 5.19 9.05
C LEU A 404 -46.00 5.77 10.11
N ALA A 405 -45.22 6.79 9.74
CA ALA A 405 -44.32 7.48 10.67
C ALA A 405 -45.08 8.07 11.85
N LYS A 406 -46.26 8.66 11.64
CA LYS A 406 -47.10 9.20 12.72
C LYS A 406 -47.53 8.13 13.73
N ASN A 407 -47.98 6.97 13.25
CA ASN A 407 -48.33 5.84 14.12
C ASN A 407 -47.11 5.33 14.91
N ASP A 408 -45.94 5.25 14.26
CA ASP A 408 -44.70 4.86 14.92
C ASP A 408 -44.25 5.90 15.95
N ILE A 409 -44.42 7.20 15.69
CA ILE A 409 -44.11 8.30 16.62
C ILE A 409 -44.95 8.18 17.89
N GLU A 410 -46.26 7.94 17.78
CA GLU A 410 -47.12 7.72 18.95
C GLU A 410 -46.64 6.52 19.78
N ARG A 411 -46.25 5.42 19.12
CA ARG A 411 -45.75 4.21 19.79
C ARG A 411 -44.42 4.42 20.54
N ILE A 412 -43.52 5.26 20.01
CA ILE A 412 -42.19 5.50 20.60
C ILE A 412 -42.15 6.71 21.56
N GLY A 413 -43.31 7.23 21.96
CA GLY A 413 -43.40 8.30 22.96
C GLY A 413 -43.24 9.71 22.37
N GLY A 414 -43.68 9.94 21.14
CA GLY A 414 -43.83 11.27 20.53
C GLY A 414 -42.54 11.92 20.01
N TYR A 415 -42.65 13.19 19.62
CA TYR A 415 -41.53 14.03 19.21
C TYR A 415 -40.58 14.37 20.38
N PRO A 416 -39.33 14.83 20.12
CA PRO A 416 -38.69 14.93 18.81
C PRO A 416 -38.23 13.59 18.26
N ILE A 417 -38.17 13.49 16.93
CA ILE A 417 -37.65 12.32 16.20
C ILE A 417 -36.61 12.75 15.17
N LEU A 418 -35.88 11.78 14.65
CA LEU A 418 -34.86 11.94 13.62
C LEU A 418 -35.23 11.08 12.42
N VAL A 419 -35.45 11.70 11.26
CA VAL A 419 -35.57 11.00 9.98
C VAL A 419 -34.16 10.72 9.48
N LYS A 420 -33.87 9.49 9.05
CA LYS A 420 -32.54 9.07 8.55
C LYS A 420 -32.65 8.30 7.24
N ALA A 421 -31.71 8.52 6.33
CA ALA A 421 -31.48 7.69 5.15
C ALA A 421 -30.77 6.37 5.50
N THR A 422 -31.12 5.28 4.81
CA THR A 422 -30.54 3.94 5.03
C THR A 422 -29.05 3.87 4.66
N GLY A 423 -28.63 4.57 3.61
CA GLY A 423 -27.24 4.59 3.13
C GLY A 423 -26.41 5.79 3.60
N GLY A 424 -26.96 6.63 4.48
CA GLY A 424 -26.33 7.90 4.84
C GLY A 424 -25.21 7.79 5.88
N GLY A 425 -24.03 8.32 5.56
CA GLY A 425 -22.88 8.49 6.49
C GLY A 425 -22.57 9.96 6.81
N GLY A 426 -21.86 10.22 7.92
CA GLY A 426 -21.26 11.54 8.22
C GLY A 426 -22.25 12.70 8.41
N GLY A 427 -23.48 12.44 8.87
CA GLY A 427 -24.50 13.47 9.08
C GLY A 427 -25.35 13.83 7.85
N ILE A 428 -25.07 13.26 6.67
CA ILE A 428 -25.80 13.56 5.43
C ILE A 428 -27.07 12.70 5.35
N GLY A 429 -28.21 13.33 5.03
CA GLY A 429 -29.49 12.64 4.86
C GLY A 429 -30.23 12.36 6.17
N MET A 430 -30.07 13.23 7.17
CA MET A 430 -30.86 13.20 8.39
C MET A 430 -31.45 14.57 8.74
N GLN A 431 -32.61 14.58 9.40
CA GLN A 431 -33.29 15.80 9.84
C GLN A 431 -34.08 15.57 11.12
N ILE A 432 -33.86 16.43 12.11
CA ILE A 432 -34.63 16.44 13.36
C ILE A 432 -36.01 17.02 13.08
N CYS A 433 -37.04 16.36 13.59
CA CYS A 433 -38.43 16.79 13.49
C CYS A 433 -39.00 16.99 14.89
N HIS A 434 -39.57 18.17 15.14
CA HIS A 434 -40.22 18.50 16.41
C HIS A 434 -41.75 18.43 16.33
N ASN A 435 -42.31 18.37 15.13
CA ASN A 435 -43.75 18.35 14.87
C ASN A 435 -44.05 17.70 13.50
N ASP A 436 -45.36 17.61 13.17
CA ASP A 436 -45.85 17.00 11.93
C ASP A 436 -45.42 17.75 10.65
N ASP A 437 -45.28 19.09 10.71
CA ASP A 437 -44.85 19.89 9.56
C ASP A 437 -43.37 19.64 9.24
N ASP A 438 -42.53 19.54 10.28
CA ASP A 438 -41.13 19.15 10.15
C ASP A 438 -41.02 17.75 9.53
N LEU A 439 -41.85 16.80 9.97
CA LEU A 439 -41.85 15.42 9.47
C LEU A 439 -42.18 15.34 7.98
N LEU A 440 -43.21 16.06 7.52
CA LEU A 440 -43.58 16.14 6.10
C LEU A 440 -42.41 16.65 5.26
N SER A 441 -41.79 17.75 5.70
CA SER A 441 -40.63 18.33 5.03
C SER A 441 -39.43 17.37 5.03
N ALA A 442 -39.16 16.73 6.17
CA ALA A 442 -38.03 15.84 6.35
C ALA A 442 -38.12 14.58 5.50
N ILE A 443 -39.30 13.97 5.35
CA ILE A 443 -39.50 12.81 4.48
C ILE A 443 -39.10 13.13 3.04
N GLU A 444 -39.59 14.25 2.51
CA GLU A 444 -39.28 14.66 1.13
C GLU A 444 -37.79 15.02 0.96
N HIS A 445 -37.26 15.80 1.89
CA HIS A 445 -35.88 16.29 1.82
C HIS A 445 -34.84 15.19 2.02
N CYS A 446 -35.03 14.32 3.01
CA CYS A 446 -34.12 13.21 3.28
C CYS A 446 -34.13 12.19 2.14
N ARG A 447 -35.30 11.86 1.57
CA ARG A 447 -35.42 10.96 0.42
C ARG A 447 -34.70 11.52 -0.82
N LYS A 448 -34.92 12.79 -1.15
CA LYS A 448 -34.22 13.46 -2.27
C LYS A 448 -32.71 13.46 -2.09
N LYS A 449 -32.22 13.78 -0.88
CA LYS A 449 -30.79 13.70 -0.58
C LYS A 449 -30.26 12.27 -0.68
N ALA A 450 -31.00 11.30 -0.15
CA ALA A 450 -30.59 9.91 -0.14
C ALA A 450 -30.42 9.35 -1.56
N SER A 451 -31.40 9.57 -2.43
CA SER A 451 -31.31 9.16 -3.85
C SER A 451 -30.16 9.85 -4.59
N ARG A 452 -29.87 11.13 -4.27
CA ARG A 452 -28.80 11.88 -4.95
C ARG A 452 -27.40 11.42 -4.55
N TYR A 453 -27.19 11.09 -3.28
CA TYR A 453 -25.86 10.81 -2.74
C TYR A 453 -25.55 9.31 -2.59
N PHE A 454 -26.57 8.47 -2.45
CA PHE A 454 -26.40 7.04 -2.11
C PHE A 454 -27.14 6.09 -3.07
N ASP A 455 -27.71 6.61 -4.17
CA ASP A 455 -28.50 5.86 -5.15
C ASP A 455 -29.61 4.99 -4.51
N ASN A 456 -30.08 5.40 -3.33
CA ASN A 456 -31.10 4.73 -2.52
C ASN A 456 -31.92 5.79 -1.77
N GLY A 457 -33.25 5.82 -2.00
CA GLY A 457 -34.19 6.77 -1.40
C GLY A 457 -34.85 6.32 -0.10
N ASP A 458 -34.43 5.20 0.46
CA ASP A 458 -35.03 4.58 1.64
C ASP A 458 -34.70 5.37 2.90
N ILE A 459 -35.74 5.62 3.69
CA ILE A 459 -35.67 6.37 4.94
C ILE A 459 -36.39 5.62 6.07
N TYR A 460 -36.02 5.93 7.30
CA TYR A 460 -36.64 5.42 8.51
C TYR A 460 -36.61 6.50 9.60
N ILE A 461 -37.34 6.29 10.70
CA ILE A 461 -37.36 7.23 11.84
C ILE A 461 -36.81 6.59 13.11
N GLU A 462 -36.22 7.42 13.95
CA GLU A 462 -35.71 7.09 15.28
C GLU A 462 -36.10 8.17 16.29
N LYS A 463 -36.24 7.78 17.56
CA LYS A 463 -36.35 8.73 18.66
C LYS A 463 -35.08 9.58 18.71
N TYR A 464 -35.25 10.89 18.88
CA TYR A 464 -34.11 11.81 18.99
C TYR A 464 -33.77 12.06 20.46
N TYR A 465 -32.53 11.75 20.84
CA TYR A 465 -31.99 11.98 22.19
C TYR A 465 -30.95 13.11 22.15
N PRO A 466 -31.34 14.36 22.46
CA PRO A 466 -30.46 15.51 22.33
C PRO A 466 -29.29 15.52 23.33
N ASN A 467 -29.51 15.01 24.56
CA ASN A 467 -28.50 14.98 25.61
C ASN A 467 -27.94 13.56 25.74
N SER A 468 -27.17 13.18 24.73
CA SER A 468 -26.60 11.84 24.61
C SER A 468 -25.09 11.91 24.42
N ARG A 469 -24.43 10.85 24.84
CA ARG A 469 -23.03 10.56 24.60
C ARG A 469 -22.90 9.66 23.39
N HIS A 470 -21.88 9.89 22.58
CA HIS A 470 -21.48 9.00 21.51
C HIS A 470 -20.31 8.15 22.04
N ILE A 471 -20.62 6.92 22.44
CA ILE A 471 -19.64 5.95 22.94
C ILE A 471 -19.43 4.90 21.89
N GLU A 472 -18.19 4.57 21.59
CA GLU A 472 -17.90 3.51 20.64
C GLU A 472 -16.91 2.50 21.20
N VAL A 473 -17.03 1.25 20.75
CA VAL A 473 -16.20 0.13 21.20
C VAL A 473 -15.35 -0.35 20.04
N GLN A 474 -14.04 -0.23 20.20
CA GLN A 474 -13.08 -0.81 19.26
C GLN A 474 -13.12 -2.34 19.36
N ILE A 475 -13.26 -3.03 18.24
CA ILE A 475 -13.14 -4.48 18.16
C ILE A 475 -12.04 -4.90 17.20
N PHE A 476 -11.52 -6.12 17.41
CA PHE A 476 -10.64 -6.80 16.47
C PHE A 476 -11.02 -8.27 16.40
N GLY A 477 -11.10 -8.81 15.19
CA GLY A 477 -11.56 -10.18 14.95
C GLY A 477 -10.67 -10.94 13.98
N ASN A 478 -10.59 -12.26 14.13
CA ASN A 478 -9.75 -13.12 13.30
C ASN A 478 -10.45 -13.72 12.06
N GLY A 479 -11.76 -13.47 11.90
CA GLY A 479 -12.60 -14.05 10.83
C GLY A 479 -13.11 -15.47 11.07
N ASN A 480 -12.79 -16.07 12.23
CA ASN A 480 -13.10 -17.45 12.62
C ASN A 480 -13.83 -17.52 13.97
N GLY A 481 -14.51 -16.44 14.35
CA GLY A 481 -15.33 -16.34 15.56
C GLY A 481 -14.58 -15.90 16.83
N ASP A 482 -13.26 -15.69 16.79
CA ASP A 482 -12.51 -15.12 17.92
C ASP A 482 -12.49 -13.59 17.78
N ILE A 483 -13.06 -12.91 18.77
CA ILE A 483 -13.25 -11.45 18.79
C ILE A 483 -12.83 -10.89 20.15
N ILE A 484 -12.04 -9.83 20.11
CA ILE A 484 -11.69 -9.01 21.29
C ILE A 484 -12.27 -7.60 21.16
N HIS A 485 -12.38 -6.89 22.29
CA HIS A 485 -12.53 -5.43 22.29
C HIS A 485 -11.22 -4.79 22.77
N LEU A 486 -10.96 -3.57 22.33
CA LEU A 486 -9.82 -2.76 22.75
C LEU A 486 -10.25 -1.52 23.56
N GLY A 487 -11.44 -1.57 24.15
CA GLY A 487 -11.94 -0.52 25.04
C GLY A 487 -12.93 0.41 24.37
N THR A 488 -13.26 1.48 25.10
CA THR A 488 -14.18 2.52 24.65
C THR A 488 -13.45 3.77 24.18
N ARG A 489 -14.08 4.51 23.27
CA ARG A 489 -13.78 5.90 22.98
C ARG A 489 -15.03 6.75 23.22
N GLU A 490 -14.82 7.91 23.84
CA GLU A 490 -15.81 8.96 24.00
C GLU A 490 -15.66 9.93 22.82
N CYS A 491 -16.66 9.97 21.94
CA CYS A 491 -16.64 10.76 20.72
C CYS A 491 -17.75 11.82 20.71
N SER A 492 -18.19 12.25 21.89
CA SER A 492 -19.34 13.15 22.06
C SER A 492 -19.11 14.58 21.59
N ILE A 493 -17.87 15.05 21.51
CA ILE A 493 -17.62 16.42 21.09
C ILE A 493 -17.68 16.48 19.56
N GLN A 494 -18.84 16.89 19.06
CA GLN A 494 -19.17 16.85 17.65
C GLN A 494 -19.70 18.19 17.17
N ARG A 495 -19.34 18.51 15.92
CA ARG A 495 -19.88 19.62 15.16
C ARG A 495 -20.70 19.05 14.01
N ARG A 496 -22.01 19.35 13.94
CA ARG A 496 -22.88 18.84 12.85
C ARG A 496 -22.73 17.33 12.64
N TYR A 497 -22.65 16.58 13.75
CA TYR A 497 -22.41 15.13 13.78
C TYR A 497 -21.04 14.67 13.26
N GLN A 498 -20.07 15.58 13.13
CA GLN A 498 -18.67 15.28 12.84
C GLN A 498 -17.84 15.40 14.12
N LYS A 499 -17.11 14.33 14.48
CA LYS A 499 -16.27 14.26 15.68
C LYS A 499 -15.08 15.23 15.54
N ILE A 500 -14.76 15.97 16.60
CA ILE A 500 -13.63 16.92 16.63
C ILE A 500 -12.66 16.72 17.80
N ILE A 501 -13.14 16.11 18.90
CA ILE A 501 -12.34 15.72 20.05
C ILE A 501 -12.83 14.35 20.49
N GLU A 502 -11.89 13.45 20.74
CA GLU A 502 -12.13 12.09 21.17
C GLU A 502 -11.20 11.74 22.34
N GLU A 503 -11.66 10.90 23.25
CA GLU A 503 -10.84 10.46 24.38
C GLU A 503 -11.06 8.98 24.73
N SER A 504 -10.01 8.33 25.25
CA SER A 504 -10.02 6.90 25.62
C SER A 504 -9.23 6.68 26.90
N PRO A 505 -9.75 5.87 27.86
CA PRO A 505 -11.13 5.37 27.93
C PRO A 505 -12.18 6.49 28.07
N SER A 506 -13.48 6.18 27.92
CA SER A 506 -14.51 7.20 28.18
C SER A 506 -14.56 7.58 29.67
N PRO A 507 -14.55 8.89 30.01
CA PRO A 507 -14.60 9.35 31.40
C PRO A 507 -15.92 9.02 32.11
N PHE A 508 -16.98 8.72 31.36
CA PHE A 508 -18.28 8.36 31.92
C PHE A 508 -18.24 7.09 32.79
N PHE A 509 -17.28 6.20 32.54
CA PHE A 509 -17.19 4.91 33.23
C PHE A 509 -16.23 4.91 34.43
N GLU A 510 -15.47 5.98 34.68
CA GLU A 510 -14.42 6.01 35.72
C GLU A 510 -14.97 5.84 37.14
N ASN A 511 -16.16 6.36 37.46
CA ASN A 511 -16.60 6.53 38.85
C ASN A 511 -17.84 5.72 39.27
N SER A 512 -18.68 5.19 38.37
CA SER A 512 -19.92 4.50 38.79
C SER A 512 -20.76 3.81 37.69
N ASN A 513 -20.19 3.23 36.61
CA ASN A 513 -21.01 2.67 35.51
C ASN A 513 -20.47 1.34 34.91
N GLN A 514 -19.72 0.55 35.68
CA GLN A 514 -19.06 -0.67 35.17
C GLN A 514 -20.02 -1.68 34.53
N ASN A 515 -21.23 -1.87 35.10
CA ASN A 515 -22.22 -2.80 34.54
C ASN A 515 -22.65 -2.40 33.11
N ILE A 516 -22.76 -1.10 32.83
CA ILE A 516 -23.11 -0.58 31.50
C ILE A 516 -21.92 -0.82 30.55
N LEU A 517 -20.69 -0.59 31.02
CA LEU A 517 -19.48 -0.84 30.25
C LEU A 517 -19.34 -2.31 29.85
N ASP A 518 -19.56 -3.22 30.80
CA ASP A 518 -19.50 -4.66 30.55
C ASP A 518 -20.57 -5.10 29.55
N GLU A 519 -21.78 -4.54 29.63
CA GLU A 519 -22.86 -4.82 28.69
C GLU A 519 -22.58 -4.24 27.29
N LEU A 520 -21.97 -3.05 27.20
CA LEU A 520 -21.51 -2.48 25.92
C LEU A 520 -20.48 -3.39 25.25
N PHE A 521 -19.49 -3.86 26.01
CA PHE A 521 -18.51 -4.82 25.52
C PHE A 521 -19.14 -6.15 25.11
N HIS A 522 -20.11 -6.64 25.88
CA HIS A 522 -20.86 -7.84 25.54
C HIS A 522 -21.62 -7.67 24.22
N CYS A 523 -22.36 -6.58 24.06
CA CYS A 523 -23.12 -6.27 22.85
C CYS A 523 -22.21 -6.13 21.62
N ALA A 524 -21.11 -5.38 21.73
CA ALA A 524 -20.16 -5.20 20.63
C ALA A 524 -19.53 -6.54 20.19
N LYS A 525 -19.07 -7.36 21.15
CA LYS A 525 -18.54 -8.70 20.87
C LYS A 525 -19.60 -9.60 20.24
N LYS A 526 -20.81 -9.63 20.79
CA LYS A 526 -21.92 -10.47 20.30
C LYS A 526 -22.29 -10.13 18.85
N LEU A 527 -22.35 -8.85 18.51
CA LEU A 527 -22.60 -8.39 17.15
C LEU A 527 -21.51 -8.87 16.20
N ALA A 528 -20.24 -8.68 16.56
CA ALA A 528 -19.09 -9.09 15.75
C ALA A 528 -18.97 -10.61 15.57
N VAL A 529 -19.24 -11.40 16.62
CA VAL A 529 -19.24 -12.87 16.55
C VAL A 529 -20.31 -13.36 15.58
N SER A 530 -21.48 -12.73 15.54
CA SER A 530 -22.61 -13.15 14.69
C SER A 530 -22.30 -13.14 13.19
N VAL A 531 -21.29 -12.37 12.77
CA VAL A 531 -20.86 -12.23 11.38
C VAL A 531 -19.45 -12.77 11.12
N ASN A 532 -18.85 -13.47 12.09
CA ASN A 532 -17.43 -13.88 12.06
C ASN A 532 -16.51 -12.72 11.65
N TYR A 533 -16.66 -11.58 12.32
CA TYR A 533 -15.95 -10.36 11.95
C TYR A 533 -14.43 -10.57 11.87
N ASN A 534 -13.79 -9.96 10.87
CA ASN A 534 -12.34 -10.00 10.68
C ASN A 534 -11.75 -8.60 10.57
N SER A 535 -10.50 -8.46 11.00
CA SER A 535 -9.77 -7.19 11.05
C SER A 535 -10.31 -6.24 12.11
N VAL A 536 -10.07 -4.94 11.94
CA VAL A 536 -10.51 -3.87 12.83
C VAL A 536 -11.93 -3.42 12.49
N GLY A 537 -12.71 -3.09 13.51
CA GLY A 537 -14.04 -2.50 13.34
C GLY A 537 -14.48 -1.77 14.60
N THR A 538 -15.52 -0.96 14.49
CA THR A 538 -16.02 -0.22 15.65
C THR A 538 -17.54 -0.32 15.73
N VAL A 539 -18.04 -0.60 16.93
CA VAL A 539 -19.48 -0.61 17.22
C VAL A 539 -19.83 0.68 17.97
N GLU A 540 -20.66 1.52 17.36
CA GLU A 540 -21.07 2.81 17.90
C GLU A 540 -22.38 2.71 18.67
N PHE A 541 -22.45 3.40 19.80
CA PHE A 541 -23.59 3.45 20.70
C PHE A 541 -23.94 4.89 21.06
N LEU A 542 -25.24 5.14 21.17
CA LEU A 542 -25.78 6.34 21.78
C LEU A 542 -26.13 6.03 23.23
N LEU A 543 -25.45 6.68 24.17
CA LEU A 543 -25.71 6.54 25.60
C LEU A 543 -26.48 7.78 26.08
N VAL A 544 -27.65 7.57 26.68
CA VAL A 544 -28.52 8.65 27.14
C VAL A 544 -28.17 8.99 28.57
N ASP A 545 -27.63 10.19 28.78
CA ASP A 545 -27.22 10.64 30.12
C ASP A 545 -28.46 10.93 30.97
N ASN A 546 -29.38 11.74 30.44
CA ASN A 546 -30.70 12.00 31.02
C ASN A 546 -31.78 11.85 29.93
N GLY A 547 -32.67 10.89 30.12
CA GLY A 547 -33.75 10.61 29.18
C GLY A 547 -34.91 11.61 29.25
N PRO A 548 -35.80 11.64 28.25
CA PRO A 548 -37.05 12.40 28.32
C PRO A 548 -37.99 11.89 29.43
N ASN A 549 -37.79 10.65 29.91
CA ASN A 549 -38.38 10.06 31.12
C ASN A 549 -37.25 9.51 32.02
N ASP A 550 -37.45 9.45 33.35
CA ASP A 550 -36.46 8.93 34.32
C ASP A 550 -36.00 7.49 34.02
N GLU A 551 -36.80 6.70 33.29
CA GLU A 551 -36.50 5.30 32.91
C GLU A 551 -35.44 5.17 31.80
N ASP A 552 -35.24 6.22 31.00
CA ASP A 552 -34.29 6.22 29.86
C ASP A 552 -32.88 6.67 30.27
N THR A 553 -32.71 7.20 31.48
CA THR A 553 -31.43 7.66 32.04
C THR A 553 -30.48 6.48 32.24
N GLY A 554 -29.31 6.52 31.59
CA GLY A 554 -28.33 5.43 31.59
C GLY A 554 -28.59 4.33 30.55
N ALA A 555 -29.61 4.47 29.71
CA ALA A 555 -29.85 3.56 28.59
C ALA A 555 -28.82 3.80 27.48
N PHE A 556 -28.34 2.73 26.84
CA PHE A 556 -27.54 2.82 25.62
C PHE A 556 -28.22 2.11 24.47
N TYR A 557 -27.96 2.57 23.25
CA TYR A 557 -28.56 2.03 22.04
C TYR A 557 -27.52 1.90 20.94
N PHE A 558 -27.51 0.76 20.25
CA PHE A 558 -26.71 0.56 19.05
C PHE A 558 -27.10 1.57 17.97
N LEU A 559 -26.09 2.25 17.42
CA LEU A 559 -26.23 3.25 16.38
C LEU A 559 -25.84 2.66 15.02
N GLU A 560 -24.59 2.25 14.88
CA GLU A 560 -24.04 1.64 13.67
C GLU A 560 -22.76 0.86 13.97
N MET A 561 -22.26 0.15 12.96
CA MET A 561 -20.96 -0.50 13.02
C MET A 561 -20.14 -0.05 11.82
N ASN A 562 -19.00 0.61 12.08
CA ASN A 562 -18.06 1.01 11.05
C ASN A 562 -17.17 -0.18 10.72
N THR A 563 -17.21 -0.62 9.46
CA THR A 563 -16.52 -1.84 8.98
C THR A 563 -15.10 -1.58 8.50
N ARG A 564 -14.38 -0.73 9.23
CA ARG A 564 -13.07 -0.20 8.87
C ARG A 564 -12.36 0.39 10.08
N LEU A 565 -11.11 0.80 9.89
CA LEU A 565 -10.41 1.67 10.82
C LEU A 565 -11.12 3.03 10.92
N GLN A 566 -11.02 3.69 12.07
CA GLN A 566 -11.53 5.05 12.29
C GLN A 566 -10.40 6.05 12.50
N VAL A 567 -10.71 7.34 12.37
CA VAL A 567 -9.74 8.44 12.46
C VAL A 567 -9.07 8.43 13.84
N GLU A 568 -9.90 8.29 14.87
CA GLU A 568 -9.63 8.28 16.29
C GLU A 568 -9.02 6.95 16.81
N HIS A 569 -8.57 6.05 15.94
CA HIS A 569 -7.97 4.78 16.39
C HIS A 569 -6.70 5.00 17.24
N GLY A 570 -5.97 6.09 17.00
CA GLY A 570 -4.69 6.36 17.65
C GLY A 570 -4.77 6.53 19.17
N ILE A 571 -5.89 7.02 19.73
CA ILE A 571 -6.07 7.07 21.18
C ILE A 571 -6.26 5.69 21.80
N THR A 572 -6.85 4.73 21.07
CA THR A 572 -6.87 3.33 21.49
C THR A 572 -5.47 2.74 21.45
N GLU A 573 -4.69 3.02 20.40
CA GLU A 573 -3.29 2.58 20.29
C GLU A 573 -2.46 3.08 21.49
N LEU A 574 -2.61 4.36 21.86
CA LEU A 574 -1.85 4.97 22.97
C LEU A 574 -2.16 4.37 24.34
N VAL A 575 -3.41 4.00 24.63
CA VAL A 575 -3.77 3.41 25.93
C VAL A 575 -3.55 1.90 25.99
N THR A 576 -3.45 1.23 24.84
CA THR A 576 -3.28 -0.23 24.78
C THR A 576 -1.89 -0.69 24.36
N ASP A 577 -1.04 0.24 23.89
CA ASP A 577 0.30 -0.02 23.32
C ASP A 577 0.26 -1.01 22.14
N ILE A 578 -0.79 -0.88 21.31
CA ILE A 578 -1.05 -1.72 20.14
C ILE A 578 -1.02 -0.87 18.88
N ASP A 579 -0.38 -1.35 17.81
CA ASP A 579 -0.53 -0.80 16.46
C ASP A 579 -1.63 -1.56 15.70
N LEU A 580 -2.78 -0.91 15.54
CA LEU A 580 -3.95 -1.50 14.88
C LEU A 580 -3.71 -1.69 13.38
N VAL A 581 -2.96 -0.79 12.72
CA VAL A 581 -2.63 -0.94 11.30
C VAL A 581 -1.71 -2.15 11.08
N GLU A 582 -0.75 -2.36 11.97
CA GLU A 582 0.10 -3.57 11.97
C GLU A 582 -0.77 -4.80 12.13
N TRP A 583 -1.65 -4.86 13.14
CA TRP A 583 -2.54 -6.00 13.34
C TRP A 583 -3.44 -6.31 12.15
N MET A 584 -3.96 -5.27 11.48
CA MET A 584 -4.72 -5.44 10.23
C MET A 584 -3.86 -6.11 9.15
N ILE A 585 -2.63 -5.64 8.94
CA ILE A 585 -1.69 -6.20 7.96
C ILE A 585 -1.31 -7.64 8.32
N GLU A 586 -0.95 -7.90 9.58
CA GLU A 586 -0.56 -9.24 10.07
C GLU A 586 -1.68 -10.26 9.85
N LEU A 587 -2.92 -9.93 10.24
CA LEU A 587 -4.08 -10.81 10.04
C LEU A 587 -4.32 -11.11 8.56
N SER A 588 -4.26 -10.08 7.71
CA SER A 588 -4.55 -10.20 6.28
C SER A 588 -3.49 -10.99 5.50
N LEU A 589 -2.24 -10.97 5.97
CA LEU A 589 -1.12 -11.65 5.30
C LEU A 589 -0.72 -13.00 5.92
N LYS A 590 -1.41 -13.45 6.98
CA LYS A 590 -1.08 -14.67 7.74
C LYS A 590 -0.93 -15.95 6.92
N ASP A 591 -1.65 -16.07 5.79
CA ASP A 591 -1.63 -17.27 4.94
C ASP A 591 -0.50 -17.25 3.90
N GLN A 592 0.23 -16.13 3.74
CA GLN A 592 1.41 -15.99 2.88
C GLN A 592 2.68 -16.54 3.58
N LYS A 593 2.52 -17.70 4.27
CA LYS A 593 3.31 -18.27 5.37
C LYS A 593 4.83 -18.46 5.15
N TYR A 594 5.34 -18.44 3.93
CA TYR A 594 6.78 -18.67 3.70
C TYR A 594 7.61 -17.38 3.70
N GLU A 595 7.00 -16.21 3.51
CA GLU A 595 7.70 -14.92 3.36
C GLU A 595 7.53 -14.01 4.59
N PHE A 596 6.37 -14.08 5.26
CA PHE A 596 6.00 -13.14 6.33
C PHE A 596 6.36 -13.63 7.75
N ASN A 597 6.54 -14.94 7.96
CA ASN A 597 6.72 -15.53 9.30
C ASN A 597 8.01 -15.10 10.03
N HIS A 598 9.05 -14.64 9.33
CA HIS A 598 10.27 -14.14 9.98
C HIS A 598 10.09 -12.78 10.66
N LEU A 599 9.08 -12.00 10.25
CA LEU A 599 8.74 -10.69 10.81
C LEU A 599 7.78 -10.80 12.01
N LEU A 600 7.04 -11.90 12.09
CA LEU A 600 5.98 -12.17 13.08
C LEU A 600 6.49 -12.78 14.40
N GLN A 601 7.72 -12.49 14.83
CA GLN A 601 8.29 -13.10 16.05
C GLN A 601 7.44 -12.85 17.32
N ASN A 602 6.57 -11.83 17.30
CA ASN A 602 5.57 -11.52 18.32
C ASN A 602 4.13 -11.39 17.74
N SER A 603 3.73 -12.29 16.84
CA SER A 603 2.37 -12.29 16.25
C SER A 603 1.28 -12.26 17.32
N ILE A 604 0.30 -11.36 17.16
CA ILE A 604 -0.91 -11.33 17.99
C ILE A 604 -1.79 -12.58 17.81
N ILE A 605 -1.66 -13.22 16.64
CA ILE A 605 -2.41 -14.42 16.28
C ILE A 605 -1.51 -15.63 16.48
N ASP A 606 -1.96 -16.56 17.32
CA ASP A 606 -1.22 -17.79 17.59
C ASP A 606 -1.31 -18.83 16.46
N PHE A 607 -0.58 -19.94 16.58
CA PHE A 607 -0.61 -21.03 15.58
C PHE A 607 -2.00 -21.67 15.40
N ASN A 608 -2.90 -21.52 16.37
CA ASN A 608 -4.29 -21.98 16.30
C ASN A 608 -5.25 -20.88 15.80
N ASN A 609 -4.70 -19.78 15.27
CA ASN A 609 -5.42 -18.62 14.81
C ASN A 609 -6.26 -17.94 15.92
N ARG A 610 -5.79 -17.96 17.18
CA ARG A 610 -6.44 -17.25 18.30
C ARG A 610 -5.75 -15.93 18.61
N ILE A 611 -6.53 -14.95 19.03
CA ILE A 611 -6.04 -13.63 19.42
C ILE A 611 -5.55 -13.68 20.86
N GLN A 612 -4.28 -13.34 21.09
CA GLN A 612 -3.67 -13.33 22.41
C GLN A 612 -3.66 -11.92 23.02
N TYR A 613 -4.82 -11.48 23.53
CA TYR A 613 -4.93 -10.18 24.18
C TYR A 613 -5.93 -10.19 25.33
N VAL A 614 -5.56 -9.49 26.40
CA VAL A 614 -6.46 -9.16 27.51
C VAL A 614 -6.50 -7.64 27.59
N TYR A 615 -7.71 -7.08 27.53
CA TYR A 615 -7.89 -5.63 27.62
C TYR A 615 -7.39 -5.10 28.98
N ALA A 616 -6.35 -4.29 28.93
CA ALA A 616 -5.74 -3.63 30.08
C ALA A 616 -5.25 -2.24 29.65
N PRO A 617 -6.13 -1.22 29.60
CA PRO A 617 -5.74 0.12 29.21
C PRO A 617 -4.83 0.75 30.28
N HIS A 618 -3.83 1.50 29.84
CA HIS A 618 -2.90 2.23 30.69
C HIS A 618 -3.09 3.74 30.49
N GLY A 619 -3.47 4.44 31.56
CA GLY A 619 -3.66 5.87 31.52
C GLY A 619 -4.86 6.31 30.67
N HIS A 620 -4.73 7.49 30.06
CA HIS A 620 -5.77 8.17 29.28
C HIS A 620 -5.16 8.85 28.07
N ALA A 621 -5.84 8.79 26.93
CA ALA A 621 -5.42 9.47 25.73
C ALA A 621 -6.53 10.38 25.19
N MET A 622 -6.13 11.49 24.57
CA MET A 622 -7.04 12.44 23.92
C MET A 622 -6.53 12.76 22.53
N GLU A 623 -7.44 12.82 21.56
CA GLU A 623 -7.21 13.29 20.20
C GLU A 623 -7.99 14.58 19.97
N VAL A 624 -7.38 15.51 19.26
CA VAL A 624 -8.08 16.64 18.66
C VAL A 624 -7.80 16.69 17.16
N ARG A 625 -8.85 17.01 16.40
CA ARG A 625 -8.77 17.20 14.94
C ARG A 625 -8.54 18.67 14.63
N ILE A 626 -7.37 18.98 14.10
CA ILE A 626 -7.06 20.32 13.59
C ILE A 626 -7.58 20.39 12.15
N CYS A 627 -8.58 21.25 11.92
CA CYS A 627 -9.22 21.40 10.62
C CYS A 627 -9.04 22.81 10.07
N ALA A 628 -8.90 22.92 8.75
CA ALA A 628 -8.94 24.18 8.01
C ALA A 628 -10.39 24.64 7.83
N GLU A 629 -10.97 25.16 8.91
CA GLU A 629 -12.35 25.63 8.97
C GLU A 629 -12.42 26.92 9.77
N ASP A 630 -13.37 27.79 9.44
CA ASP A 630 -13.67 29.00 10.20
C ASP A 630 -14.86 28.79 11.15
N PRO A 631 -14.64 28.63 12.48
CA PRO A 631 -15.71 28.35 13.41
C PRO A 631 -16.75 29.47 13.57
N LEU A 632 -16.42 30.71 13.20
CA LEU A 632 -17.36 31.84 13.29
C LEU A 632 -18.30 31.92 12.09
N HIS A 633 -17.87 31.39 10.95
CA HIS A 633 -18.63 31.40 9.71
C HIS A 633 -19.14 30.00 9.41
N ASP A 634 -19.84 29.42 10.38
CA ASP A 634 -20.52 28.13 10.22
C ASP A 634 -19.58 26.99 9.78
N TYR A 635 -18.30 27.10 10.17
CA TYR A 635 -17.25 26.13 9.90
C TYR A 635 -17.03 25.89 8.41
N MET A 636 -17.14 26.96 7.63
CA MET A 636 -16.78 26.94 6.21
C MET A 636 -15.31 26.50 6.04
N PRO A 637 -15.01 25.61 5.08
CA PRO A 637 -13.65 25.23 4.75
C PRO A 637 -12.80 26.45 4.39
N SER A 638 -11.55 26.47 4.86
CA SER A 638 -10.59 27.54 4.61
C SER A 638 -9.46 27.04 3.71
N GLU A 639 -9.46 27.47 2.46
CA GLU A 639 -8.41 27.16 1.51
C GLU A 639 -7.20 28.07 1.67
N GLY A 640 -6.06 27.63 1.13
CA GLY A 640 -4.89 28.47 0.94
C GLY A 640 -3.57 27.79 1.28
N LEU A 641 -2.49 28.54 1.04
CA LEU A 641 -1.14 28.10 1.32
C LEU A 641 -0.87 28.17 2.84
N ILE A 642 -0.37 27.09 3.42
CA ILE A 642 0.22 27.11 4.76
C ILE A 642 1.55 27.88 4.66
N THR A 643 1.52 29.15 5.05
CA THR A 643 2.68 30.06 4.96
C THR A 643 3.70 29.80 6.06
N PHE A 644 3.24 29.29 7.20
CA PHE A 644 4.10 28.90 8.31
C PHE A 644 3.44 27.80 9.14
N LEU A 645 4.20 26.76 9.45
CA LEU A 645 3.82 25.68 10.34
C LEU A 645 4.92 25.48 11.37
N GLN A 646 4.55 25.60 12.64
CA GLN A 646 5.40 25.21 13.77
C GLN A 646 4.70 24.13 14.56
N TRP A 647 5.27 22.94 14.53
CA TRP A 647 4.86 21.87 15.43
C TRP A 647 5.29 22.18 16.87
N PRO A 648 4.55 21.65 17.87
CA PRO A 648 4.98 21.66 19.27
C PRO A 648 6.34 20.99 19.45
N ASP A 649 6.97 21.23 20.61
CA ASP A 649 8.14 20.48 21.03
C ASP A 649 7.85 18.97 21.02
N GLN A 650 8.86 18.17 20.70
CA GLN A 650 8.72 16.71 20.70
C GLN A 650 8.69 16.18 22.14
N TYR A 651 7.62 15.46 22.47
CA TYR A 651 7.46 14.81 23.77
C TYR A 651 7.18 13.31 23.60
N PRO A 652 7.65 12.44 24.51
CA PRO A 652 7.37 10.99 24.43
C PRO A 652 5.88 10.63 24.47
N TRP A 653 5.06 11.51 25.05
CA TRP A 653 3.62 11.33 25.22
C TRP A 653 2.78 12.02 24.13
N LEU A 654 3.42 12.67 23.16
CA LEU A 654 2.79 13.39 22.06
C LEU A 654 2.93 12.58 20.77
N ARG A 655 1.82 12.40 20.06
CA ARG A 655 1.79 11.88 18.70
C ARG A 655 1.04 12.85 17.80
N ILE A 656 1.58 13.08 16.61
CA ILE A 656 0.95 13.93 15.59
C ILE A 656 0.88 13.15 14.29
N ASP A 657 -0.34 12.84 13.86
CA ASP A 657 -0.60 12.24 12.56
C ASP A 657 -1.02 13.36 11.60
N SER A 658 -0.20 13.68 10.61
CA SER A 658 -0.46 14.81 9.69
C SER A 658 0.12 14.58 8.30
N TRP A 659 -0.42 15.31 7.32
CA TRP A 659 0.05 15.36 5.94
C TRP A 659 0.52 16.75 5.51
N ILE A 660 0.49 17.75 6.40
CA ILE A 660 0.82 19.14 6.08
C ILE A 660 2.25 19.52 6.45
N THR A 661 2.80 20.46 5.69
CA THR A 661 4.10 21.12 5.91
C THR A 661 4.00 22.61 5.55
N THR A 662 4.98 23.43 5.94
CA THR A 662 5.10 24.78 5.39
C THR A 662 5.21 24.70 3.86
N GLY A 663 4.32 25.39 3.15
CA GLY A 663 4.20 25.34 1.70
C GLY A 663 3.12 24.39 1.18
N THR A 664 2.45 23.62 2.03
CA THR A 664 1.29 22.82 1.62
C THR A 664 0.12 23.71 1.25
N ASN A 665 -0.50 23.46 0.09
CA ASN A 665 -1.69 24.17 -0.37
C ASN A 665 -2.96 23.39 0.01
N ILE A 666 -3.85 24.01 0.79
CA ILE A 666 -5.12 23.42 1.22
C ILE A 666 -6.21 23.78 0.22
N THR A 667 -6.98 22.78 -0.21
CA THR A 667 -8.07 22.92 -1.18
C THR A 667 -9.39 22.39 -0.60
N SER A 668 -10.53 22.78 -1.18
CA SER A 668 -11.86 22.25 -0.81
C SER A 668 -12.26 20.97 -1.55
N ASN A 669 -11.35 20.35 -2.30
CA ASN A 669 -11.63 19.09 -3.02
C ASN A 669 -11.90 17.91 -2.06
N TYR A 670 -11.32 17.96 -0.86
CA TYR A 670 -11.36 16.89 0.13
C TYR A 670 -11.75 17.42 1.51
N ASP A 671 -11.65 16.57 2.53
CA ASP A 671 -11.95 16.93 3.89
C ASP A 671 -10.97 17.99 4.45
N SER A 672 -11.42 18.72 5.47
CA SER A 672 -10.69 19.85 6.05
C SER A 672 -9.61 19.45 7.06
N LEU A 673 -9.41 18.16 7.37
CA LEU A 673 -8.45 17.71 8.38
C LEU A 673 -7.02 18.01 7.95
N LEU A 674 -6.30 18.75 8.79
CA LEU A 674 -4.88 19.07 8.61
C LEU A 674 -3.99 18.12 9.42
N ALA A 675 -4.41 17.84 10.66
CA ALA A 675 -3.65 17.03 11.57
C ALA A 675 -4.54 16.46 12.68
N LYS A 676 -4.14 15.30 13.19
CA LYS A 676 -4.63 14.76 14.45
C LYS A 676 -3.52 14.96 15.47
N VAL A 677 -3.85 15.61 16.57
CA VAL A 677 -2.92 15.80 17.69
C VAL A 677 -3.40 14.91 18.82
N LEU A 678 -2.57 13.95 19.19
CA LEU A 678 -2.87 12.96 20.21
C LEU A 678 -1.91 13.12 21.38
N VAL A 679 -2.44 13.06 22.59
CA VAL A 679 -1.62 13.01 23.81
C VAL A 679 -2.02 11.82 24.66
N HIS A 680 -1.04 11.22 25.32
CA HIS A 680 -1.24 10.22 26.36
C HIS A 680 -0.92 10.83 27.74
N GLY A 681 -1.54 10.34 28.80
CA GLY A 681 -1.31 10.73 30.18
C GLY A 681 -1.57 9.57 31.14
N ASP A 682 -0.98 9.59 32.33
CA ASP A 682 -1.21 8.59 33.38
C ASP A 682 -2.67 8.59 33.88
N ASN A 683 -3.38 9.70 33.65
CA ASN A 683 -4.80 9.89 33.89
C ASN A 683 -5.32 11.04 33.00
N ARG A 684 -6.64 11.21 32.99
CA ARG A 684 -7.34 12.23 32.20
C ARG A 684 -6.84 13.65 32.46
N ASP A 685 -6.63 14.03 33.72
CA ASP A 685 -6.12 15.37 34.09
C ASP A 685 -4.73 15.66 33.52
N GLN A 686 -3.86 14.66 33.49
CA GLN A 686 -2.53 14.79 32.91
C GLN A 686 -2.62 14.91 31.38
N ALA A 687 -3.47 14.10 30.73
CA ALA A 687 -3.72 14.21 29.29
C ALA A 687 -4.28 15.61 28.92
N MET A 688 -5.22 16.15 29.70
CA MET A 688 -5.75 17.51 29.53
C MET A 688 -4.66 18.58 29.59
N LYS A 689 -3.78 18.53 30.59
CA LYS A 689 -2.67 19.48 30.75
C LYS A 689 -1.67 19.38 29.59
N ARG A 690 -1.37 18.15 29.16
CA ARG A 690 -0.51 17.88 28.00
C ARG A 690 -1.11 18.45 26.72
N MET A 691 -2.40 18.21 26.46
CA MET A 691 -3.07 18.75 25.27
C MET A 691 -3.10 20.28 25.26
N ARG A 692 -3.42 20.93 26.38
CA ARG A 692 -3.36 22.40 26.48
C ARG A 692 -1.97 22.95 26.14
N THR A 693 -0.92 22.32 26.67
CA THR A 693 0.48 22.70 26.40
C THR A 693 0.79 22.61 24.90
N VAL A 694 0.36 21.54 24.25
CA VAL A 694 0.59 21.28 22.83
C VAL A 694 -0.17 22.27 21.94
N LEU A 695 -1.45 22.54 22.25
CA LEU A 695 -2.24 23.53 21.52
C LEU A 695 -1.69 24.94 21.65
N ASP A 696 -1.03 25.27 22.76
CA ASP A 696 -0.37 26.57 22.96
C ASP A 696 0.92 26.74 22.17
N GLN A 697 1.61 25.65 21.82
CA GLN A 697 2.84 25.68 21.02
C GLN A 697 2.58 25.53 19.51
N LEU A 698 1.47 24.92 19.11
CA LEU A 698 1.12 24.71 17.71
C LEU A 698 0.78 26.05 17.03
N ILE A 699 1.47 26.35 15.93
CA ILE A 699 1.18 27.52 15.10
C ILE A 699 0.96 27.05 13.66
N ILE A 700 -0.19 27.41 13.11
CA ILE A 700 -0.53 27.22 11.69
C ILE A 700 -0.95 28.59 11.15
N SER A 701 -0.23 29.09 10.14
CA SER A 701 -0.53 30.35 9.46
C SER A 701 -0.83 30.11 7.99
N GLY A 702 -1.75 30.90 7.44
CA GLY A 702 -2.30 30.72 6.09
C GLY A 702 -3.82 30.57 6.17
N PRO A 703 -4.37 29.36 5.99
CA PRO A 703 -5.80 29.11 6.16
C PRO A 703 -6.25 29.31 7.63
N ILE A 704 -7.51 29.70 7.80
CA ILE A 704 -8.17 29.74 9.11
C ILE A 704 -8.33 28.31 9.62
N THR A 705 -8.10 28.09 10.91
CA THR A 705 -8.22 26.78 11.54
C THR A 705 -9.14 26.82 12.76
N ASN A 706 -9.63 25.65 13.16
CA ASN A 706 -10.41 25.48 14.40
C ASN A 706 -9.56 25.51 15.68
N LEU A 707 -8.25 25.79 15.61
CA LEU A 707 -7.31 25.69 16.74
C LEU A 707 -7.74 26.53 17.96
N LEU A 708 -8.21 27.76 17.74
CA LEU A 708 -8.67 28.63 18.83
C LEU A 708 -9.96 28.12 19.49
N LEU A 709 -10.89 27.55 18.70
CA LEU A 709 -12.08 26.91 19.24
C LEU A 709 -11.70 25.72 20.13
N LEU A 710 -10.75 24.89 19.69
CA LEU A 710 -10.26 23.77 20.50
C LEU A 710 -9.72 24.26 21.85
N LYS A 711 -8.91 25.33 21.87
CA LYS A 711 -8.46 25.94 23.13
C LYS A 711 -9.60 26.38 24.03
N THR A 712 -10.66 26.96 23.47
CA THR A 712 -11.87 27.35 24.21
C THR A 712 -12.58 26.13 24.81
N ILE A 713 -12.71 25.02 24.08
CA ILE A 713 -13.33 23.79 24.58
C ILE A 713 -12.53 23.22 25.76
N PHE A 714 -11.20 23.23 25.68
CA PHE A 714 -10.34 22.78 26.78
C PHE A 714 -10.42 23.65 28.04
N GLN A 715 -11.10 24.80 28.01
CA GLN A 715 -11.37 25.67 29.16
C GLN A 715 -12.81 25.53 29.69
N ASN A 716 -13.69 24.83 28.99
CA ASN A 716 -15.09 24.66 29.37
C ASN A 716 -15.24 23.68 30.55
N GLU A 717 -16.09 24.03 31.54
CA GLU A 717 -16.28 23.24 32.76
C GLU A 717 -16.89 21.85 32.52
N ASP A 718 -17.88 21.73 31.63
CA ASP A 718 -18.49 20.44 31.29
C ASP A 718 -17.48 19.50 30.61
N PHE A 719 -16.64 20.04 29.73
CA PHE A 719 -15.55 19.26 29.14
C PHE A 719 -14.50 18.85 30.20
N ILE A 720 -14.09 19.77 31.08
CA ILE A 720 -13.13 19.48 32.16
C ILE A 720 -13.65 18.39 33.11
N THR A 721 -14.94 18.40 33.44
CA THR A 721 -15.56 17.44 34.35
C THR A 721 -15.96 16.12 33.68
N GLY A 722 -15.85 16.00 32.35
CA GLY A 722 -16.27 14.80 31.61
C GLY A 722 -17.79 14.72 31.40
N ASN A 723 -18.52 15.81 31.67
CA ASN A 723 -19.96 15.96 31.42
C ASN A 723 -20.26 16.29 29.95
N THR A 724 -19.70 15.50 29.04
CA THR A 724 -19.74 15.76 27.60
C THR A 724 -20.98 15.15 26.95
N THR A 725 -21.66 15.90 26.08
CA THR A 725 -22.76 15.40 25.24
C THR A 725 -22.55 15.83 23.79
N THR A 726 -23.28 15.20 22.86
CA THR A 726 -23.31 15.55 21.43
C THR A 726 -23.73 16.99 21.13
N LYS A 727 -24.25 17.70 22.13
CA LYS A 727 -24.64 19.12 22.04
C LYS A 727 -23.70 20.08 22.77
N LEU A 728 -22.60 19.63 23.34
CA LEU A 728 -21.73 20.51 24.13
C LEU A 728 -21.22 21.71 23.32
N LEU A 729 -20.93 21.54 22.03
CA LEU A 729 -20.50 22.67 21.20
C LEU A 729 -21.58 23.74 21.00
N ASP A 730 -22.86 23.37 21.04
CA ASP A 730 -23.97 24.32 20.88
C ASP A 730 -24.08 25.27 22.08
N SER A 731 -23.57 24.87 23.25
CA SER A 731 -23.57 25.70 24.48
C SER A 731 -22.28 26.51 24.66
N ILE A 732 -21.22 26.23 23.90
CA ILE A 732 -19.95 26.93 24.01
C ILE A 732 -20.00 28.23 23.21
N THR A 733 -19.86 29.36 23.91
CA THR A 733 -19.68 30.66 23.25
C THR A 733 -18.22 30.83 22.83
N TYR A 734 -17.97 30.79 21.53
CA TYR A 734 -16.65 31.07 20.96
C TYR A 734 -16.56 32.53 20.51
N THR A 735 -15.61 33.29 21.06
CA THR A 735 -15.35 34.68 20.70
C THR A 735 -13.85 34.92 20.66
N PRO A 736 -13.23 34.90 19.47
CA PRO A 736 -11.78 35.04 19.37
C PRO A 736 -11.30 36.45 19.69
N ASP A 737 -10.05 36.55 20.10
CA ASP A 737 -9.31 37.81 20.16
C ASP A 737 -8.96 38.24 18.73
N GLY A 738 -9.89 38.91 18.06
CA GLY A 738 -9.70 39.30 16.66
C GLY A 738 -10.72 40.30 16.12
N ILE A 739 -10.56 40.60 14.84
CA ILE A 739 -11.45 41.45 14.06
C ILE A 739 -11.96 40.70 12.83
N TYR A 740 -13.17 41.04 12.41
CA TYR A 740 -13.73 40.60 11.14
C TYR A 740 -13.78 41.75 10.14
N VAL A 741 -13.38 41.48 8.90
CA VAL A 741 -13.30 42.47 7.83
C VAL A 741 -14.53 42.32 6.93
N PHE A 742 -15.58 43.13 7.15
CA PHE A 742 -16.74 43.17 6.24
C PHE A 742 -16.39 43.76 4.88
N ARG A 743 -15.49 44.75 4.88
CA ARG A 743 -14.99 45.42 3.68
C ARG A 743 -13.55 45.81 3.93
N SER A 744 -12.67 45.52 2.98
CA SER A 744 -11.23 45.78 3.09
C SER A 744 -10.84 47.27 2.94
N GLY A 745 -11.67 48.09 2.30
CA GLY A 745 -11.25 49.42 1.85
C GLY A 745 -10.50 49.34 0.51
N THR A 746 -9.82 50.42 0.11
CA THR A 746 -9.03 50.42 -1.14
C THR A 746 -7.79 49.57 -0.98
N GLU A 747 -7.02 49.81 0.08
CA GLU A 747 -5.85 49.03 0.45
C GLU A 747 -5.65 49.20 1.95
N THR A 748 -5.81 48.12 2.70
CA THR A 748 -5.58 48.08 4.14
C THR A 748 -4.57 46.98 4.42
N THR A 749 -3.41 47.32 4.97
CA THR A 749 -2.32 46.37 5.21
C THR A 749 -1.86 46.42 6.66
N ILE A 750 -1.43 45.28 7.20
CA ILE A 750 -0.74 45.25 8.49
C ILE A 750 0.69 45.73 8.26
N GLN A 751 1.12 46.73 9.03
CA GLN A 751 2.48 47.27 9.00
C GLN A 751 3.05 47.32 10.41
N ASP A 752 4.37 47.27 10.52
CA ASP A 752 5.14 47.51 11.74
C ASP A 752 6.29 48.51 11.47
N TYR A 753 6.86 49.08 12.53
CA TYR A 753 7.98 50.01 12.43
C TYR A 753 9.22 49.42 13.11
N PRO A 754 10.41 49.42 12.46
CA PRO A 754 10.73 50.11 11.21
C PRO A 754 10.52 49.25 9.94
N GLY A 755 9.70 48.20 10.02
CA GLY A 755 9.60 47.18 8.99
C GLY A 755 10.85 46.28 8.96
N ARG A 756 11.06 45.63 7.82
CA ARG A 756 12.14 44.66 7.56
C ARG A 756 13.42 45.34 7.07
N LEU A 757 13.86 46.40 7.74
CA LEU A 757 15.06 47.17 7.37
C LEU A 757 16.32 46.32 7.34
N ASP A 758 16.42 45.34 8.23
CA ASP A 758 17.51 44.39 8.35
C ASP A 758 17.64 43.49 7.10
N LEU A 759 16.54 43.22 6.40
CA LEU A 759 16.53 42.41 5.17
C LEU A 759 16.90 43.20 3.91
N ARG A 760 17.04 44.52 4.01
CA ARG A 760 17.37 45.39 2.86
C ARG A 760 18.70 45.02 2.19
N VAL A 761 19.65 44.49 2.97
CA VAL A 761 20.95 44.02 2.45
C VAL A 761 20.81 42.87 1.45
N TYR A 762 19.69 42.14 1.48
CA TYR A 762 19.36 41.06 0.56
C TYR A 762 18.46 41.51 -0.60
N GLY A 763 18.22 42.81 -0.75
CA GLY A 763 17.33 43.36 -1.78
C GLY A 763 15.83 43.27 -1.46
N ILE A 764 15.47 42.85 -0.24
CA ILE A 764 14.08 42.81 0.23
C ILE A 764 13.69 44.22 0.68
N GLN A 765 12.57 44.75 0.16
CA GLN A 765 12.08 46.06 0.60
C GLN A 765 11.66 46.02 2.07
N PRO A 766 11.92 47.09 2.84
CA PRO A 766 11.59 47.10 4.26
C PRO A 766 10.09 47.01 4.53
N SER A 767 9.23 47.38 3.58
CA SER A 767 7.80 47.61 3.85
C SER A 767 7.67 48.64 4.99
N GLY A 768 6.77 48.40 5.94
CA GLY A 768 6.50 49.31 7.04
C GLY A 768 5.57 50.44 6.64
N PRO A 769 5.15 51.29 7.60
CA PRO A 769 4.23 52.38 7.35
C PRO A 769 4.86 53.44 6.45
N MET A 770 4.09 53.89 5.47
CA MET A 770 4.46 54.98 4.56
C MET A 770 4.60 56.32 5.30
N ASP A 771 3.72 56.56 6.29
CA ASP A 771 3.85 57.65 7.27
C ASP A 771 4.20 57.09 8.65
N GLN A 772 5.50 56.98 8.90
CA GLN A 772 6.06 56.44 10.14
C GLN A 772 5.65 57.25 11.38
N LEU A 773 5.53 58.57 11.26
CA LEU A 773 5.20 59.44 12.39
C LEU A 773 3.76 59.21 12.84
N SER A 774 2.82 59.22 11.89
CA SER A 774 1.41 58.97 12.21
C SER A 774 1.20 57.57 12.79
N PHE A 775 1.86 56.57 12.22
CA PHE A 775 1.84 55.20 12.72
C PHE A 775 2.31 55.11 14.19
N GLN A 776 3.49 55.67 14.49
CA GLN A 776 4.04 55.68 15.84
C GLN A 776 3.14 56.44 16.82
N LEU A 777 2.53 57.55 16.38
CA LEU A 777 1.57 58.32 17.17
C LEU A 777 0.31 57.50 17.49
N ALA A 778 -0.22 56.72 16.53
CA ALA A 778 -1.38 55.87 16.77
C ALA A 778 -1.12 54.89 17.92
N ASN A 779 0.04 54.24 17.91
CA ASN A 779 0.48 53.37 18.99
C ASN A 779 0.62 54.12 20.32
N LEU A 780 1.29 55.27 20.32
CA LEU A 780 1.48 56.07 21.54
C LEU A 780 0.18 56.50 22.19
N ILE A 781 -0.82 56.91 21.41
CA ILE A 781 -2.12 57.41 21.92
C ILE A 781 -2.82 56.35 22.78
N ILE A 782 -2.71 55.07 22.41
CA ILE A 782 -3.34 53.96 23.15
C ILE A 782 -2.36 53.24 24.09
N GLY A 783 -1.13 53.75 24.24
CA GLY A 783 -0.13 53.20 25.16
C GLY A 783 0.63 51.96 24.64
N ASN A 784 0.54 51.66 23.35
CA ASN A 784 1.31 50.59 22.72
C ASN A 784 2.80 50.97 22.59
N LYS A 785 3.65 49.96 22.37
CA LYS A 785 5.04 50.19 21.96
C LYS A 785 5.05 50.79 20.55
N LEU A 786 6.05 51.62 20.26
CA LEU A 786 6.16 52.33 18.96
C LEU A 786 6.19 51.41 17.73
N HIS A 787 6.64 50.16 17.92
CA HIS A 787 6.80 49.16 16.87
C HIS A 787 5.67 48.13 16.82
N THR A 788 4.63 48.28 17.64
CA THR A 788 3.47 47.38 17.61
C THR A 788 2.75 47.50 16.26
N GLU A 789 2.34 46.37 15.70
CA GLU A 789 1.68 46.25 14.42
C GLU A 789 0.39 47.08 14.40
N CYS A 790 0.16 47.84 13.32
CA CYS A 790 -1.10 48.57 13.08
C CYS A 790 -1.60 48.35 11.65
N LEU A 791 -2.84 48.77 11.39
CA LEU A 791 -3.39 48.83 10.04
C LEU A 791 -3.00 50.15 9.38
N GLU A 792 -2.28 50.09 8.25
CA GLU A 792 -2.15 51.20 7.32
C GLU A 792 -3.33 51.20 6.35
N ILE A 793 -4.03 52.34 6.26
CA ILE A 793 -5.25 52.50 5.46
C ILE A 793 -4.99 53.53 4.37
N THR A 794 -5.15 53.13 3.12
CA THR A 794 -4.95 54.00 1.95
C THR A 794 -6.27 54.35 1.30
N HIS A 795 -6.50 55.63 1.03
CA HIS A 795 -7.64 56.19 0.27
C HIS A 795 -9.04 55.97 0.87
N SER A 796 -9.52 54.72 0.97
CA SER A 796 -10.80 54.38 1.62
C SER A 796 -10.62 53.25 2.64
N GLY A 797 -11.22 53.43 3.82
CA GLY A 797 -11.00 52.56 4.98
C GLY A 797 -11.90 51.32 5.06
N PRO A 798 -11.48 50.34 5.85
CA PRO A 798 -12.21 49.09 6.02
C PRO A 798 -13.48 49.30 6.87
N LYS A 799 -14.40 48.33 6.78
CA LYS A 799 -15.49 48.17 7.76
C LYS A 799 -15.13 46.94 8.60
N LEU A 800 -14.88 47.16 9.89
CA LEU A 800 -14.38 46.14 10.81
C LEU A 800 -15.40 45.87 11.92
N LEU A 801 -15.55 44.60 12.30
CA LEU A 801 -16.21 44.17 13.52
C LEU A 801 -15.13 43.71 14.51
N PHE A 802 -15.16 44.23 15.73
CA PHE A 802 -14.30 43.77 16.80
C PHE A 802 -15.06 42.73 17.62
N TYR A 803 -14.53 41.52 17.73
CA TYR A 803 -15.18 40.45 18.50
C TYR A 803 -15.13 40.70 20.00
N LYS A 804 -14.15 41.47 20.47
CA LYS A 804 -14.04 41.90 21.87
C LYS A 804 -13.92 43.42 21.98
N SER A 805 -14.31 43.92 23.15
CA SER A 805 -14.12 45.32 23.51
C SER A 805 -12.65 45.72 23.34
N SER A 806 -12.41 46.75 22.55
CA SER A 806 -11.08 47.17 22.12
C SER A 806 -10.96 48.70 22.20
N THR A 807 -9.75 49.19 22.48
CA THR A 807 -9.42 50.62 22.36
C THR A 807 -8.72 50.85 21.04
N ILE A 808 -9.18 51.85 20.27
CA ILE A 808 -8.61 52.17 18.95
C ILE A 808 -8.18 53.63 18.90
N ALA A 809 -7.12 53.92 18.15
CA ALA A 809 -6.74 55.27 17.73
C ALA A 809 -6.50 55.27 16.23
N ILE A 810 -6.87 56.39 15.59
CA ILE A 810 -6.70 56.61 14.14
C ILE A 810 -6.00 57.95 13.97
N THR A 811 -4.91 57.95 13.21
CA THR A 811 -4.05 59.10 12.95
C THR A 811 -3.73 59.20 11.45
N GLY A 812 -2.99 60.24 11.03
CA GLY A 812 -2.64 60.48 9.64
C GLY A 812 -3.58 61.45 8.94
N ALA A 813 -3.95 61.13 7.70
CA ALA A 813 -4.86 61.96 6.91
C ALA A 813 -6.26 62.06 7.55
N LEU A 814 -6.94 63.18 7.32
CA LEU A 814 -8.31 63.38 7.79
C LEU A 814 -9.23 62.32 7.18
N PHE A 815 -9.81 61.49 8.04
CA PHE A 815 -10.70 60.39 7.68
C PHE A 815 -12.01 60.50 8.43
N LYS A 816 -13.15 60.23 7.75
CA LYS A 816 -14.42 60.06 8.45
C LYS A 816 -14.42 58.68 9.10
N VAL A 817 -14.58 58.65 10.42
CA VAL A 817 -14.69 57.42 11.22
C VAL A 817 -16.12 57.31 11.72
N GLU A 818 -16.69 56.12 11.59
CA GLU A 818 -18.00 55.79 12.11
C GLU A 818 -17.86 54.59 13.05
N VAL A 819 -18.35 54.74 14.29
CA VAL A 819 -18.37 53.68 15.29
C VAL A 819 -19.82 53.30 15.51
N LEU A 820 -20.16 52.06 15.14
CA LEU A 820 -21.47 51.49 15.35
C LEU A 820 -21.42 50.61 16.61
N LEU A 821 -22.36 50.82 17.52
CA LEU A 821 -22.50 49.97 18.70
C LEU A 821 -23.41 48.77 18.34
N PRO A 822 -23.23 47.60 18.98
CA PRO A 822 -23.97 46.38 18.64
C PRO A 822 -25.50 46.52 18.64
N ASP A 823 -26.04 47.49 19.39
CA ASP A 823 -27.49 47.74 19.52
C ASP A 823 -28.06 48.81 18.57
N SER A 824 -27.26 49.43 17.70
CA SER A 824 -27.77 50.34 16.68
C SER A 824 -28.25 49.55 15.46
N LYS A 825 -29.57 49.38 15.33
CA LYS A 825 -30.25 48.83 14.13
C LYS A 825 -29.86 49.53 12.84
#